data_AF-A0A2V9G9K6-F1
#
_entry.id   AF-A0A2V9G9K6-F1
#
_cell.length_a   1.000
_cell.length_b   1.000
_cell.length_c   1.000
_cell.angle_alpha   90.00
_cell.angle_beta   90.00
_cell.angle_gamma   90.00
#
_symmetry.space_group_name_H-M   'P 1'
#
loop_
_entity.id
_entity.type
_entity.pdbx_description
1 polymer ?
#
loop_
_entity_poly.entity_id
_entity_poly.type
_entity_poly.pdbx_seq_one_letter_code
_entity_poly.pdbx_strand_id
1 'polypeptide(L)'
;MGSDQGYLRRRYASYRGMRNQSWKYLFWAVAFLCLLSPVLVAQTTSTVEGTVKDKQGLTVAGAQIRVTSSELAIDRTVTTESDGGYRVTALPPGNYEVKASKDGFESAVFKNLEVTLNRTLTLDITLLVGSMSQTVEVDSAVPLLEMAASSTGSTITPQQIEDMPINGRNYLDLLQLVPGVALNRQSDPTSDNATPILGERGGNTLYLIDGLPNRDNFNGGPSAQFNQDSILEFQVVTGGYKAEFGHASGGVVNVVTRGGTNDWHGGLSAFYRSSTFDSNDVPNASTGAPFLNRWDPTAYIGGPIWKDKVFFFGSAERILESRDLNFVFDPTLPKALTDFEAPFNRHSLTHDTRTRARLDENVGAHRVTEQVNYTNTHVTDFLPLLASINLPDTRQNFDSRTLMLGLNDLWTIGSSANTWIVSSYLQYRANPSRTSPAHPESGIPNNLFNRFDTYDSGELFGNLGQVSFGPGYNSFSFYQKYISSGSNIARQFGPHNLKFGWDYQNTRVDGAEPNNFFTQLFATEADFTQFGPIDSGLNLITLQAGPTPQDNQVRLRNNYNGLFVQDDWKIARKFTLNLGLRWDYDTRFPNKTDFSPRVGVAWNVAQKTVISASFGVFYDQFRAGVARDVPGFGGANIQRERLLSFPRLFYGNPTILTAYFQTLGRPTVCVAHSQTDAQIGGAPCPNPFPPPATIGTTYYGIDHLNSVVAPGHAPIPANSVVNMGNVQQLTGFTPDQFLQAADAAIANFAGTDTVDFPTVPANYWTWDPFGNLTTIVGINGTAGLVPITVDPNFKVPHTRNFHTGVQRGIGSDMVFTIDYYHKDIANILTVRATNLAFEARMPGHANELVAGTGPKKIESFGPWGAGTYDGFTIGFQKRMSHRFTVQANYTFTHATDDVLNSNLTSEIQSGSGVNFLALAGLSDSFVGPVPLVTDANTGQTNASGPFISSNNNPVPKAGTYYNGANIDKGRSDLALNHTFLAHGIVQLPWTIELSSIFRAQSGFHYTRGPNGGPDFDGDGLFNGEGLNFAGQGVQYARNINTAPSFVNMDMRVAKRFNIRERVKAQVLFEFFNLLNKGNTAAVQGLEGTSPAFGSTVQYLPGREGQIGLRLEF
;
A
#
# COMPACT_ATOMS: atom_id res chain seq x y z
N MET A 1 50.96 -15.27 17.86
CA MET A 1 51.07 -16.64 18.43
C MET A 1 50.27 -16.66 19.73
N GLY A 2 49.33 -17.55 20.00
CA GLY A 2 48.74 -18.59 19.14
C GLY A 2 47.98 -19.64 19.94
N SER A 3 46.67 -19.47 20.17
CA SER A 3 45.81 -20.48 20.83
C SER A 3 44.31 -20.15 20.78
N ASP A 4 43.66 -20.10 19.60
CA ASP A 4 42.17 -20.00 19.56
C ASP A 4 41.47 -20.65 18.35
N GLN A 5 42.18 -21.44 17.54
CA GLN A 5 41.62 -22.17 16.40
C GLN A 5 40.99 -23.53 16.77
N GLY A 6 41.00 -23.90 18.06
CA GLY A 6 40.56 -25.23 18.54
C GLY A 6 39.06 -25.35 18.86
N TYR A 7 38.41 -24.28 19.31
CA TYR A 7 37.07 -24.37 19.91
C TYR A 7 35.91 -24.28 18.91
N LEU A 8 36.10 -23.61 17.76
CA LEU A 8 35.03 -23.35 16.80
C LEU A 8 34.74 -24.53 15.84
N ARG A 9 35.69 -25.46 15.64
CA ARG A 9 35.51 -26.59 14.69
C ARG A 9 34.60 -27.73 15.18
N ARG A 10 34.18 -27.78 16.45
CA ARG A 10 33.26 -28.83 16.96
C ARG A 10 31.77 -28.48 16.97
N ARG A 11 31.35 -27.24 16.66
CA ARG A 11 29.91 -26.87 16.56
C ARG A 11 29.32 -26.86 15.16
N TYR A 12 30.13 -26.93 14.10
CA TYR A 12 29.64 -26.87 12.71
C TYR A 12 29.25 -28.23 12.09
N ALA A 13 29.50 -29.36 12.77
CA ALA A 13 29.21 -30.70 12.24
C ALA A 13 27.82 -31.26 12.61
N SER A 14 27.13 -30.70 13.61
CA SER A 14 25.87 -31.24 14.14
C SER A 14 24.59 -30.70 13.47
N TYR A 15 24.67 -29.62 12.68
CA TYR A 15 23.48 -28.96 12.11
C TYR A 15 22.91 -29.59 10.83
N ARG A 16 23.61 -30.55 10.19
CA ARG A 16 23.09 -31.25 8.99
C ARG A 16 22.25 -32.51 9.28
N GLY A 17 22.23 -33.01 10.51
CA GLY A 17 21.46 -34.22 10.87
C GLY A 17 19.97 -33.98 11.20
N MET A 18 19.62 -32.80 11.73
CA MET A 18 18.29 -32.60 12.37
C MET A 18 17.19 -32.05 11.45
N ARG A 19 17.51 -31.66 10.20
CA ARG A 19 16.50 -31.11 9.26
C ARG A 19 15.49 -32.15 8.73
N ASN A 20 15.84 -33.43 8.63
CA ASN A 20 14.93 -34.45 8.04
C ASN A 20 14.07 -35.24 9.05
N GLN A 21 14.35 -35.13 10.35
CA GLN A 21 13.55 -35.79 11.39
C GLN A 21 12.48 -34.86 11.98
N SER A 22 12.82 -33.58 12.18
CA SER A 22 11.91 -32.55 12.70
C SER A 22 10.63 -32.39 11.84
N TRP A 23 10.75 -32.51 10.52
CA TRP A 23 9.61 -32.41 9.60
C TRP A 23 8.65 -33.60 9.70
N LYS A 24 9.16 -34.80 10.00
CA LYS A 24 8.30 -35.99 10.19
C LYS A 24 7.47 -35.88 11.46
N TYR A 25 8.06 -35.44 12.56
CA TYR A 25 7.33 -35.21 13.81
C TYR A 25 6.37 -34.02 13.71
N LEU A 26 6.73 -32.95 12.97
CA LEU A 26 5.80 -31.86 12.69
C LEU A 26 4.61 -32.31 11.84
N PHE A 27 4.83 -33.11 10.80
CA PHE A 27 3.77 -33.65 9.94
C PHE A 27 2.80 -34.55 10.74
N TRP A 28 3.34 -35.46 11.57
CA TRP A 28 2.52 -36.30 12.45
C TRP A 28 1.84 -35.51 13.57
N ALA A 29 2.46 -34.46 14.12
CA ALA A 29 1.82 -33.59 15.13
C ALA A 29 0.70 -32.73 14.53
N VAL A 30 0.85 -32.23 13.30
CA VAL A 30 -0.22 -31.53 12.57
C VAL A 30 -1.37 -32.49 12.27
N ALA A 31 -1.09 -33.68 11.72
CA ALA A 31 -2.10 -34.70 11.49
C ALA A 31 -2.83 -35.14 12.78
N PHE A 32 -2.12 -35.21 13.91
CA PHE A 32 -2.71 -35.57 15.20
C PHE A 32 -3.50 -34.42 15.85
N LEU A 33 -3.15 -33.15 15.61
CA LEU A 33 -3.97 -31.99 16.00
C LEU A 33 -5.27 -31.88 15.16
N CYS A 34 -5.20 -32.18 13.86
CA CYS A 34 -6.38 -32.23 13.00
C CYS A 34 -7.40 -33.29 13.45
N LEU A 35 -6.95 -34.36 14.12
CA LEU A 35 -7.79 -35.48 14.56
C LEU A 35 -8.43 -35.30 15.97
N LEU A 36 -8.12 -34.23 16.71
CA LEU A 36 -8.49 -34.12 18.14
C LEU A 36 -9.07 -32.75 18.58
N SER A 37 -9.47 -31.90 17.64
CA SER A 37 -10.10 -30.60 17.96
C SER A 37 -11.63 -30.71 17.97
N PRO A 38 -12.36 -30.18 18.98
CA PRO A 38 -13.77 -29.84 18.81
C PRO A 38 -13.87 -28.57 17.95
N VAL A 39 -14.65 -28.65 16.88
CA VAL A 39 -14.53 -27.79 15.69
C VAL A 39 -15.62 -26.72 15.62
N LEU A 40 -15.25 -25.52 15.14
CA LEU A 40 -16.06 -24.30 15.02
C LEU A 40 -15.48 -23.48 13.82
N VAL A 41 -16.07 -23.34 12.58
CA VAL A 41 -15.27 -22.80 11.39
C VAL A 41 -15.89 -22.10 10.07
N ALA A 42 -16.49 -20.89 10.04
CA ALA A 42 -16.78 -19.94 8.90
C ALA A 42 -17.88 -20.12 7.83
N GLN A 43 -18.46 -18.98 7.39
CA GLN A 43 -19.61 -18.89 6.47
C GLN A 43 -19.27 -18.17 5.14
N THR A 44 -19.40 -18.90 4.03
CA THR A 44 -19.25 -18.41 2.64
C THR A 44 -20.49 -18.74 1.81
N THR A 45 -21.68 -18.39 2.31
CA THR A 45 -22.95 -18.93 1.80
C THR A 45 -23.96 -17.86 1.43
N SER A 46 -24.89 -18.24 0.58
CA SER A 46 -25.99 -17.44 0.03
C SER A 46 -27.35 -18.05 0.39
N THR A 47 -28.42 -17.38 -0.04
CA THR A 47 -29.81 -17.73 0.27
C THR A 47 -30.67 -17.71 -1.00
N VAL A 48 -31.61 -18.64 -1.12
CA VAL A 48 -32.75 -18.56 -2.06
C VAL A 48 -34.02 -18.39 -1.24
N GLU A 49 -34.90 -17.47 -1.63
CA GLU A 49 -36.17 -17.22 -0.95
C GLU A 49 -37.26 -16.80 -1.94
N GLY A 50 -38.52 -16.75 -1.52
CA GLY A 50 -39.59 -16.19 -2.34
C GLY A 50 -40.97 -16.50 -1.79
N THR A 51 -42.00 -16.23 -2.58
CA THR A 51 -43.39 -16.60 -2.29
C THR A 51 -43.98 -17.46 -3.40
N VAL A 52 -44.75 -18.49 -3.00
CA VAL A 52 -45.51 -19.33 -3.92
C VAL A 52 -46.95 -18.86 -3.98
N LYS A 53 -47.47 -18.65 -5.19
CA LYS A 53 -48.83 -18.17 -5.46
C LYS A 53 -49.52 -19.04 -6.51
N ASP A 54 -50.85 -18.98 -6.56
CA ASP A 54 -51.63 -19.52 -7.68
C ASP A 54 -51.78 -18.48 -8.82
N LYS A 55 -52.43 -18.88 -9.91
CA LYS A 55 -52.70 -18.01 -11.07
C LYS A 55 -53.58 -16.79 -10.74
N GLN A 56 -54.32 -16.84 -9.64
CA GLN A 56 -55.19 -15.78 -9.12
C GLN A 56 -54.45 -14.83 -8.18
N GLY A 57 -53.19 -15.14 -7.84
CA GLY A 57 -52.32 -14.35 -6.96
C GLY A 57 -52.48 -14.66 -5.47
N LEU A 58 -53.25 -15.70 -5.11
CA LEU A 58 -53.41 -16.16 -3.73
C LEU A 58 -52.19 -17.00 -3.31
N THR A 59 -51.82 -16.93 -2.04
CA THR A 59 -50.61 -17.59 -1.51
C THR A 59 -50.83 -19.08 -1.23
N VAL A 60 -49.92 -19.93 -1.71
CA VAL A 60 -50.01 -21.39 -1.57
C VAL A 60 -49.18 -21.86 -0.39
N ALA A 61 -49.84 -22.21 0.72
CA ALA A 61 -49.23 -22.70 1.94
C ALA A 61 -48.92 -24.21 1.91
N GLY A 62 -47.83 -24.62 2.56
CA GLY A 62 -47.37 -26.01 2.62
C GLY A 62 -47.04 -26.63 1.25
N ALA A 63 -46.60 -25.84 0.27
CA ALA A 63 -45.97 -26.34 -0.96
C ALA A 63 -44.52 -26.72 -0.66
N GLN A 64 -44.07 -27.85 -1.20
CA GLN A 64 -42.70 -28.34 -1.02
C GLN A 64 -41.77 -27.68 -2.03
N ILE A 65 -40.68 -27.10 -1.54
CA ILE A 65 -39.61 -26.49 -2.33
C ILE A 65 -38.35 -27.30 -2.13
N ARG A 66 -37.83 -27.91 -3.19
CA ARG A 66 -36.56 -28.66 -3.20
C ARG A 66 -35.53 -27.89 -4.02
N VAL A 67 -34.36 -27.67 -3.43
CA VAL A 67 -33.23 -26.95 -4.01
C VAL A 67 -32.05 -27.91 -4.08
N THR A 68 -31.59 -28.19 -5.30
CA THR A 68 -30.59 -29.22 -5.58
C THR A 68 -29.45 -28.71 -6.45
N SER A 69 -28.23 -29.17 -6.17
CA SER A 69 -27.06 -29.03 -7.06
C SER A 69 -26.33 -30.36 -7.12
N SER A 70 -26.34 -30.99 -8.30
CA SER A 70 -25.66 -32.26 -8.55
C SER A 70 -24.13 -32.14 -8.52
N GLU A 71 -23.61 -30.97 -8.91
CA GLU A 71 -22.18 -30.65 -8.92
C GLU A 71 -21.61 -30.60 -7.51
N LEU A 72 -22.32 -29.92 -6.60
CA LEU A 72 -21.90 -29.65 -5.20
C LEU A 72 -22.45 -30.68 -4.18
N ALA A 73 -23.21 -31.67 -4.65
CA ALA A 73 -23.96 -32.64 -3.85
C ALA A 73 -24.85 -32.00 -2.75
N ILE A 74 -25.59 -30.96 -3.14
CA ILE A 74 -26.56 -30.28 -2.27
C ILE A 74 -27.97 -30.76 -2.61
N ASP A 75 -28.74 -31.14 -1.57
CA ASP A 75 -30.17 -31.40 -1.64
C ASP A 75 -30.84 -30.86 -0.37
N ARG A 76 -31.62 -29.80 -0.50
CA ARG A 76 -32.31 -29.14 0.61
C ARG A 76 -33.79 -29.00 0.27
N THR A 77 -34.66 -29.49 1.16
CA THR A 77 -36.11 -29.40 0.98
C THR A 77 -36.76 -28.62 2.12
N VAL A 78 -37.56 -27.61 1.79
CA VAL A 78 -38.36 -26.82 2.73
C VAL A 78 -39.83 -26.84 2.34
N THR A 79 -40.71 -26.30 3.18
CA THR A 79 -42.14 -26.15 2.88
C THR A 79 -42.56 -24.70 3.07
N THR A 80 -43.53 -24.24 2.29
CA THR A 80 -43.99 -22.84 2.38
C THR A 80 -44.83 -22.61 3.63
N GLU A 81 -44.61 -21.44 4.24
CA GLU A 81 -45.34 -20.95 5.41
C GLU A 81 -46.79 -20.59 5.06
N SER A 82 -47.59 -20.24 6.07
CA SER A 82 -49.01 -19.89 5.91
C SER A 82 -49.25 -18.70 4.96
N ASP A 83 -48.24 -17.85 4.75
CA ASP A 83 -48.28 -16.70 3.86
C ASP A 83 -47.70 -16.99 2.45
N GLY A 84 -47.40 -18.26 2.16
CA GLY A 84 -46.79 -18.74 0.92
C GLY A 84 -45.28 -18.53 0.82
N GLY A 85 -44.63 -17.91 1.83
CA GLY A 85 -43.19 -17.67 1.85
C GLY A 85 -42.35 -18.93 2.01
N TYR A 86 -41.15 -18.95 1.41
CA TYR A 86 -40.12 -19.98 1.64
C TYR A 86 -38.72 -19.38 1.67
N ARG A 87 -37.78 -20.08 2.31
CA ARG A 87 -36.37 -19.71 2.37
C ARG A 87 -35.48 -20.96 2.49
N VAL A 88 -34.38 -20.98 1.75
CA VAL A 88 -33.31 -21.98 1.82
C VAL A 88 -31.99 -21.24 1.96
N THR A 89 -31.29 -21.51 3.06
CA THR A 89 -30.07 -20.82 3.48
C THR A 89 -28.86 -21.76 3.41
N ALA A 90 -27.67 -21.25 3.73
CA ALA A 90 -26.43 -22.03 3.77
C ALA A 90 -26.05 -22.70 2.42
N LEU A 91 -26.40 -22.07 1.30
CA LEU A 91 -26.07 -22.54 -0.05
C LEU A 91 -24.72 -21.97 -0.50
N PRO A 92 -23.70 -22.78 -0.82
CA PRO A 92 -22.49 -22.29 -1.47
C PRO A 92 -22.80 -21.62 -2.82
N PRO A 93 -21.95 -20.71 -3.32
CA PRO A 93 -22.10 -20.22 -4.70
C PRO A 93 -22.03 -21.33 -5.74
N GLY A 94 -22.83 -21.21 -6.79
CA GLY A 94 -22.91 -22.21 -7.86
C GLY A 94 -24.30 -22.28 -8.52
N ASN A 95 -24.49 -23.30 -9.35
CA ASN A 95 -25.74 -23.53 -10.09
C ASN A 95 -26.68 -24.47 -9.33
N TYR A 96 -27.96 -24.11 -9.32
CA TYR A 96 -29.03 -24.86 -8.64
C TYR A 96 -30.24 -25.11 -9.53
N GLU A 97 -30.92 -26.23 -9.29
CA GLU A 97 -32.31 -26.47 -9.68
C GLU A 97 -33.22 -26.20 -8.48
N VAL A 98 -34.33 -25.49 -8.69
CA VAL A 98 -35.38 -25.26 -7.71
C VAL A 98 -36.69 -25.87 -8.23
N LYS A 99 -37.22 -26.85 -7.51
CA LYS A 99 -38.50 -27.50 -7.80
C LYS A 99 -39.56 -27.14 -6.75
N ALA A 100 -40.69 -26.62 -7.19
CA ALA A 100 -41.87 -26.38 -6.37
C ALA A 100 -43.00 -27.37 -6.71
N SER A 101 -43.61 -27.96 -5.69
CA SER A 101 -44.70 -28.94 -5.84
C SER A 101 -45.74 -28.88 -4.72
N LYS A 102 -47.01 -29.05 -5.08
CA LYS A 102 -48.15 -29.11 -4.15
C LYS A 102 -49.27 -29.96 -4.74
N ASP A 103 -49.94 -30.75 -3.92
CA ASP A 103 -51.10 -31.55 -4.34
C ASP A 103 -52.19 -30.66 -4.97
N GLY A 104 -52.69 -31.06 -6.15
CA GLY A 104 -53.65 -30.28 -6.95
C GLY A 104 -53.03 -29.22 -7.87
N PHE A 105 -51.70 -29.09 -7.89
CA PHE A 105 -50.96 -28.19 -8.77
C PHE A 105 -49.95 -28.95 -9.65
N GLU A 106 -49.64 -28.38 -10.83
CA GLU A 106 -48.50 -28.79 -11.64
C GLU A 106 -47.19 -28.45 -10.93
N SER A 107 -46.13 -29.23 -11.16
CA SER A 107 -44.81 -28.93 -10.60
C SER A 107 -44.08 -27.89 -11.46
N ALA A 108 -43.56 -26.85 -10.83
CA ALA A 108 -42.68 -25.88 -11.49
C ALA A 108 -41.22 -26.24 -11.21
N VAL A 109 -40.39 -26.30 -12.26
CA VAL A 109 -38.95 -26.58 -12.15
C VAL A 109 -38.16 -25.46 -12.83
N PHE A 110 -37.31 -24.81 -12.05
CA PHE A 110 -36.41 -23.75 -12.49
C PHE A 110 -34.99 -24.31 -12.50
N LYS A 111 -34.32 -24.28 -13.65
CA LYS A 111 -32.97 -24.83 -13.84
C LYS A 111 -31.94 -23.72 -14.02
N ASN A 112 -30.66 -24.07 -13.87
CA ASN A 112 -29.52 -23.18 -14.13
C ASN A 112 -29.59 -21.85 -13.34
N LEU A 113 -30.11 -21.89 -12.11
CA LEU A 113 -30.16 -20.73 -11.23
C LEU A 113 -28.78 -20.48 -10.63
N GLU A 114 -28.08 -19.50 -11.18
CA GLU A 114 -26.82 -18.99 -10.64
C GLU A 114 -27.09 -18.30 -9.29
N VAL A 115 -26.52 -18.86 -8.22
CA VAL A 115 -26.55 -18.28 -6.87
C VAL A 115 -25.14 -17.78 -6.55
N THR A 116 -24.99 -16.47 -6.39
CA THR A 116 -23.71 -15.80 -6.12
C THR A 116 -23.54 -15.43 -4.65
N LEU A 117 -22.30 -15.21 -4.20
CA LEU A 117 -21.85 -15.03 -2.83
C LEU A 117 -22.57 -13.91 -2.07
N ASN A 118 -23.01 -14.23 -0.85
CA ASN A 118 -23.60 -13.29 0.11
C ASN A 118 -24.80 -12.53 -0.48
N ARG A 119 -25.49 -13.16 -1.45
CA ARG A 119 -26.74 -12.66 -2.04
C ARG A 119 -27.93 -13.48 -1.58
N THR A 120 -29.09 -12.84 -1.64
CA THR A 120 -30.39 -13.48 -1.45
C THR A 120 -31.13 -13.44 -2.79
N LEU A 121 -31.24 -14.61 -3.45
CA LEU A 121 -31.99 -14.76 -4.69
C LEU A 121 -33.49 -14.85 -4.35
N THR A 122 -34.25 -13.78 -4.64
CA THR A 122 -35.71 -13.80 -4.51
C THR A 122 -36.35 -14.35 -5.78
N LEU A 123 -36.95 -15.54 -5.69
CA LEU A 123 -37.66 -16.26 -6.75
C LEU A 123 -39.12 -16.48 -6.34
N ASP A 124 -40.00 -15.58 -6.78
CA ASP A 124 -41.45 -15.74 -6.66
C ASP A 124 -41.97 -16.77 -7.67
N ILE A 125 -42.71 -17.77 -7.21
CA ILE A 125 -43.17 -18.91 -8.01
C ILE A 125 -44.68 -18.86 -8.16
N THR A 126 -45.18 -19.01 -9.39
CA THR A 126 -46.62 -19.19 -9.66
C THR A 126 -46.89 -20.64 -10.04
N LEU A 127 -47.68 -21.35 -9.25
CA LEU A 127 -48.14 -22.71 -9.54
C LEU A 127 -49.45 -22.66 -10.33
N LEU A 128 -49.56 -23.55 -11.32
CA LEU A 128 -50.77 -23.74 -12.11
C LEU A 128 -51.58 -24.90 -11.54
N VAL A 129 -52.91 -24.77 -11.50
CA VAL A 129 -53.81 -25.85 -11.08
C VAL A 129 -53.80 -26.95 -12.14
N GLY A 130 -53.49 -28.18 -11.75
CA GLY A 130 -53.35 -29.30 -12.68
C GLY A 130 -53.00 -30.61 -11.98
N SER A 131 -52.96 -31.70 -12.75
CA SER A 131 -52.66 -33.04 -12.20
C SER A 131 -51.16 -33.24 -11.96
N MET A 132 -50.84 -34.13 -11.00
CA MET A 132 -49.50 -34.36 -10.44
C MET A 132 -48.38 -34.77 -11.44
N SER A 133 -48.69 -34.93 -12.72
CA SER A 133 -47.77 -35.48 -13.75
C SER A 133 -47.11 -34.42 -14.65
N GLN A 134 -47.59 -33.17 -14.66
CA GLN A 134 -47.06 -32.15 -15.57
C GLN A 134 -45.97 -31.32 -14.87
N THR A 135 -44.79 -31.27 -15.50
CA THR A 135 -43.65 -30.44 -15.07
C THR A 135 -43.46 -29.33 -16.08
N VAL A 136 -43.52 -28.08 -15.62
CA VAL A 136 -43.18 -26.91 -16.45
C VAL A 136 -41.74 -26.53 -16.16
N GLU A 137 -40.86 -26.72 -17.15
CA GLU A 137 -39.49 -26.20 -17.09
C GLU A 137 -39.50 -24.71 -17.45
N VAL A 138 -39.01 -23.87 -16.54
CA VAL A 138 -38.88 -22.43 -16.73
C VAL A 138 -37.40 -22.07 -16.73
N ASP A 139 -36.89 -21.66 -17.89
CA ASP A 139 -35.56 -21.08 -18.03
C ASP A 139 -35.63 -19.61 -17.54
N SER A 140 -35.32 -19.39 -16.26
CA SER A 140 -35.50 -18.10 -15.59
C SER A 140 -34.17 -17.38 -15.38
N ALA A 141 -33.93 -16.33 -16.17
CA ALA A 141 -32.77 -15.47 -15.99
C ALA A 141 -32.87 -14.67 -14.67
N VAL A 142 -31.85 -14.75 -13.82
CA VAL A 142 -31.79 -14.12 -12.49
C VAL A 142 -32.17 -12.63 -12.55
N PRO A 143 -33.00 -12.10 -11.63
CA PRO A 143 -33.35 -10.67 -11.61
C PRO A 143 -32.11 -9.78 -11.38
N LEU A 144 -31.99 -8.69 -12.16
CA LEU A 144 -30.92 -7.71 -12.00
C LEU A 144 -31.14 -6.72 -10.83
N LEU A 145 -32.36 -6.68 -10.26
CA LEU A 145 -32.76 -5.71 -9.24
C LEU A 145 -32.59 -6.30 -7.83
N GLU A 146 -31.83 -5.63 -6.96
CA GLU A 146 -31.61 -6.09 -5.58
C GLU A 146 -32.72 -5.59 -4.65
N MET A 147 -33.66 -6.47 -4.26
CA MET A 147 -34.87 -6.07 -3.53
C MET A 147 -34.72 -5.92 -2.01
N ALA A 148 -33.64 -6.44 -1.42
CA ALA A 148 -33.43 -6.51 0.02
C ALA A 148 -32.03 -6.04 0.49
N ALA A 149 -31.21 -5.50 -0.42
CA ALA A 149 -29.88 -4.98 -0.11
C ALA A 149 -29.96 -3.51 0.31
N SER A 150 -29.32 -3.17 1.43
CA SER A 150 -29.05 -1.79 1.89
C SER A 150 -27.58 -1.39 1.77
N SER A 151 -26.71 -2.35 1.46
CA SER A 151 -25.30 -2.17 1.13
C SER A 151 -25.10 -1.94 -0.36
N THR A 152 -24.04 -1.21 -0.72
CA THR A 152 -23.65 -0.94 -2.11
C THR A 152 -22.44 -1.76 -2.52
N GLY A 153 -22.35 -2.11 -3.80
CA GLY A 153 -21.24 -2.89 -4.32
C GLY A 153 -21.50 -3.50 -5.68
N SER A 154 -20.66 -4.46 -6.05
CA SER A 154 -20.86 -5.31 -7.23
C SER A 154 -20.33 -6.70 -6.94
N THR A 155 -20.87 -7.71 -7.62
CA THR A 155 -20.28 -9.05 -7.68
C THR A 155 -19.65 -9.23 -9.06
N ILE A 156 -18.36 -9.53 -9.10
CA ILE A 156 -17.65 -9.88 -10.34
C ILE A 156 -17.87 -11.37 -10.58
N THR A 157 -18.66 -11.69 -11.60
CA THR A 157 -19.17 -13.05 -11.86
C THR A 157 -18.10 -13.97 -12.46
N PRO A 158 -18.27 -15.30 -12.45
CA PRO A 158 -17.34 -16.23 -13.08
C PRO A 158 -17.09 -15.88 -14.55
N GLN A 159 -18.14 -15.50 -15.28
CA GLN A 159 -18.02 -15.07 -16.67
C GLN A 159 -17.14 -13.81 -16.82
N GLN A 160 -17.28 -12.81 -15.94
CA GLN A 160 -16.44 -11.61 -16.01
C GLN A 160 -14.97 -11.94 -15.71
N ILE A 161 -14.69 -12.84 -14.77
CA ILE A 161 -13.32 -13.30 -14.46
C ILE A 161 -12.72 -14.12 -15.61
N GLU A 162 -13.52 -14.96 -16.27
CA GLU A 162 -13.05 -15.79 -17.37
C GLU A 162 -12.85 -15.02 -18.68
N ASP A 163 -13.74 -14.06 -18.99
CA ASP A 163 -13.91 -13.50 -20.33
C ASP A 163 -13.45 -12.04 -20.48
N MET A 164 -13.32 -11.23 -19.41
CA MET A 164 -12.83 -9.84 -19.52
C MET A 164 -11.33 -9.74 -19.79
N PRO A 165 -10.85 -8.67 -20.46
CA PRO A 165 -9.41 -8.42 -20.61
C PRO A 165 -8.77 -8.12 -19.23
N ILE A 166 -7.69 -8.82 -18.90
CA ILE A 166 -6.95 -8.62 -17.64
C ILE A 166 -5.45 -8.59 -17.91
N ASN A 167 -4.81 -7.44 -17.68
CA ASN A 167 -3.37 -7.31 -17.83
C ASN A 167 -2.65 -8.07 -16.72
N GLY A 168 -1.57 -8.76 -17.05
CA GLY A 168 -0.75 -9.48 -16.07
C GLY A 168 -1.46 -10.56 -15.24
N ARG A 169 -2.67 -11.01 -15.64
CA ARG A 169 -3.47 -12.07 -14.98
C ARG A 169 -3.79 -11.83 -13.49
N ASN A 170 -3.84 -10.57 -13.04
CA ASN A 170 -4.29 -10.24 -11.69
C ASN A 170 -5.83 -10.10 -11.65
N TYR A 171 -6.54 -11.04 -11.05
CA TYR A 171 -8.00 -11.00 -10.99
C TYR A 171 -8.54 -9.76 -10.24
N LEU A 172 -7.76 -9.16 -9.34
CA LEU A 172 -8.13 -7.94 -8.63
C LEU A 172 -8.09 -6.68 -9.52
N ASP A 173 -7.52 -6.74 -10.72
CA ASP A 173 -7.66 -5.64 -11.69
C ASP A 173 -9.12 -5.44 -12.10
N LEU A 174 -9.98 -6.46 -11.96
CA LEU A 174 -11.43 -6.33 -12.18
C LEU A 174 -12.16 -5.55 -11.07
N LEU A 175 -11.48 -5.17 -9.97
CA LEU A 175 -11.99 -4.15 -9.05
C LEU A 175 -12.29 -2.83 -9.79
N GLN A 176 -11.62 -2.56 -10.92
CA GLN A 176 -11.88 -1.40 -11.76
C GLN A 176 -13.29 -1.33 -12.36
N LEU A 177 -14.01 -2.46 -12.40
CA LEU A 177 -15.39 -2.57 -12.87
C LEU A 177 -16.42 -2.02 -11.86
N VAL A 178 -15.98 -1.76 -10.62
CA VAL A 178 -16.85 -1.34 -9.52
C VAL A 178 -16.81 0.19 -9.37
N PRO A 179 -17.97 0.88 -9.34
CA PRO A 179 -18.02 2.32 -9.11
C PRO A 179 -17.40 2.72 -7.78
N GLY A 180 -16.73 3.87 -7.74
CA GLY A 180 -16.05 4.37 -6.55
C GLY A 180 -14.69 3.74 -6.24
N VAL A 181 -14.22 2.78 -7.03
CA VAL A 181 -12.85 2.23 -6.93
C VAL A 181 -11.87 3.05 -7.77
N ALA A 182 -10.84 3.59 -7.11
CA ALA A 182 -9.70 4.21 -7.77
C ALA A 182 -8.75 3.15 -8.34
N LEU A 183 -8.16 3.43 -9.50
CA LEU A 183 -7.15 2.57 -10.12
C LEU A 183 -5.76 2.90 -9.57
N ASN A 184 -5.22 2.00 -8.75
CA ASN A 184 -3.80 1.99 -8.43
C ASN A 184 -3.09 0.98 -9.36
N ARG A 185 -2.76 1.40 -10.59
CA ARG A 185 -2.03 0.58 -11.58
C ARG A 185 -0.49 0.72 -11.44
N GLN A 186 0.00 1.34 -10.37
CA GLN A 186 1.38 1.80 -10.21
C GLN A 186 1.95 1.58 -8.81
N SER A 187 1.38 0.67 -8.01
CA SER A 187 1.92 0.35 -6.70
C SER A 187 3.23 -0.44 -6.83
N ASP A 188 4.31 0.14 -6.31
CA ASP A 188 5.58 -0.58 -6.12
C ASP A 188 5.39 -1.74 -5.12
N PRO A 189 6.11 -2.87 -5.24
CA PRO A 189 5.99 -4.02 -4.33
C PRO A 189 6.20 -3.71 -2.84
N THR A 190 6.85 -2.60 -2.52
CA THR A 190 7.08 -2.06 -1.16
C THR A 190 6.00 -1.11 -0.66
N SER A 191 5.09 -0.67 -1.53
CA SER A 191 4.03 0.31 -1.24
C SER A 191 2.69 -0.32 -0.87
N ASP A 192 1.69 0.51 -0.54
CA ASP A 192 0.31 0.05 -0.32
C ASP A 192 -0.31 -0.40 -1.67
N ASN A 193 -0.19 -1.69 -1.95
CA ASN A 193 -0.70 -2.36 -3.16
C ASN A 193 -2.25 -2.47 -3.22
N ALA A 194 -2.96 -1.77 -2.34
CA ALA A 194 -4.41 -1.74 -2.34
C ALA A 194 -4.99 -0.65 -3.25
N THR A 195 -6.24 -0.84 -3.64
CA THR A 195 -7.04 0.16 -4.35
C THR A 195 -7.91 0.97 -3.36
N PRO A 196 -7.85 2.32 -3.39
CA PRO A 196 -8.76 3.18 -2.65
C PRO A 196 -10.23 2.95 -3.04
N ILE A 197 -11.13 2.93 -2.04
CA ILE A 197 -12.57 2.73 -2.21
C ILE A 197 -13.35 3.90 -1.57
N LEU A 198 -14.00 4.70 -2.42
CA LEU A 198 -14.75 5.90 -2.01
C LEU A 198 -13.89 6.85 -1.13
N GLY A 199 -12.71 7.23 -1.61
CA GLY A 199 -11.82 8.19 -0.91
C GLY A 199 -11.08 7.67 0.33
N GLU A 200 -11.27 6.41 0.70
CA GLU A 200 -10.52 5.80 1.82
C GLU A 200 -9.11 5.37 1.45
N ARG A 201 -8.22 5.33 2.46
CA ARG A 201 -6.83 4.84 2.32
C ARG A 201 -6.86 3.40 1.78
N GLY A 202 -6.12 3.12 0.72
CA GLY A 202 -6.20 1.86 -0.03
C GLY A 202 -6.24 0.61 0.86
N GLY A 203 -5.19 0.40 1.64
CA GLY A 203 -5.02 -0.80 2.48
C GLY A 203 -5.92 -0.87 3.70
N ASN A 204 -6.95 0.00 3.82
CA ASN A 204 -8.06 -0.15 4.77
C ASN A 204 -9.23 -0.98 4.22
N THR A 205 -9.09 -1.52 3.01
CA THR A 205 -9.96 -2.53 2.43
C THR A 205 -9.70 -3.90 3.08
N LEU A 206 -10.76 -4.59 3.52
CA LEU A 206 -10.68 -5.98 3.98
C LEU A 206 -10.69 -6.91 2.76
N TYR A 207 -9.63 -7.70 2.60
CA TYR A 207 -9.60 -8.80 1.64
C TYR A 207 -9.87 -10.13 2.36
N LEU A 208 -10.82 -10.92 1.86
CA LEU A 208 -11.15 -12.27 2.30
C LEU A 208 -10.99 -13.27 1.13
N ILE A 209 -10.56 -14.49 1.44
CA ILE A 209 -10.49 -15.65 0.52
C ILE A 209 -11.20 -16.84 1.17
N ASP A 210 -12.30 -17.28 0.59
CA ASP A 210 -13.22 -18.28 1.17
C ASP A 210 -13.55 -17.97 2.65
N GLY A 211 -13.89 -16.70 2.92
CA GLY A 211 -14.24 -16.20 4.26
C GLY A 211 -13.06 -15.98 5.21
N LEU A 212 -11.85 -16.43 4.86
CA LEU A 212 -10.66 -16.28 5.69
C LEU A 212 -9.88 -14.99 5.36
N PRO A 213 -9.25 -14.30 6.33
CA PRO A 213 -8.48 -13.09 6.07
C PRO A 213 -7.35 -13.26 5.04
N ASN A 214 -7.29 -12.35 4.07
CA ASN A 214 -6.19 -12.20 3.11
C ASN A 214 -5.58 -10.78 3.09
N ARG A 215 -6.02 -9.85 3.96
CA ARG A 215 -5.40 -8.50 4.07
C ARG A 215 -3.96 -8.59 4.59
N ASP A 216 -3.01 -7.86 4.01
CA ASP A 216 -1.69 -7.60 4.60
C ASP A 216 -1.81 -6.43 5.57
N ASN A 217 -1.50 -6.64 6.84
CA ASN A 217 -1.62 -5.61 7.87
C ASN A 217 -0.32 -4.83 8.09
N PHE A 218 0.76 -5.21 7.41
CA PHE A 218 2.03 -4.50 7.41
C PHE A 218 1.99 -3.43 6.32
N ASN A 219 1.97 -3.83 5.04
CA ASN A 219 2.03 -2.90 3.90
C ASN A 219 0.63 -2.45 3.40
N GLY A 220 -0.43 -3.23 3.63
CA GLY A 220 -1.74 -3.03 3.01
C GLY A 220 -1.95 -3.90 1.77
N GLY A 221 -3.19 -3.94 1.28
CA GLY A 221 -3.58 -4.75 0.12
C GLY A 221 -3.75 -6.25 0.41
N PRO A 222 -3.79 -7.09 -0.64
CA PRO A 222 -3.84 -8.54 -0.52
C PRO A 222 -2.47 -9.14 -0.19
N SER A 223 -2.42 -9.99 0.84
CA SER A 223 -1.22 -10.65 1.36
C SER A 223 -0.75 -11.84 0.52
N ALA A 224 -1.65 -12.43 -0.26
CA ALA A 224 -1.32 -13.38 -1.33
C ALA A 224 -2.14 -13.04 -2.57
N GLN A 225 -1.46 -13.07 -3.72
CA GLN A 225 -2.10 -13.18 -5.02
C GLN A 225 -2.41 -14.65 -5.34
N PHE A 226 -3.51 -14.88 -6.04
CA PHE A 226 -4.03 -16.20 -6.38
C PHE A 226 -4.10 -16.32 -7.90
N ASN A 227 -3.89 -17.53 -8.45
CA ASN A 227 -4.03 -17.70 -9.89
C ASN A 227 -5.50 -17.49 -10.29
N GLN A 228 -5.72 -16.71 -11.34
CA GLN A 228 -7.04 -16.31 -11.82
C GLN A 228 -7.96 -17.52 -12.09
N ASP A 229 -7.41 -18.61 -12.65
CA ASP A 229 -8.17 -19.84 -12.95
C ASP A 229 -8.60 -20.64 -11.69
N SER A 230 -8.19 -20.25 -10.48
CA SER A 230 -8.76 -20.79 -9.22
C SER A 230 -9.88 -19.96 -8.63
N ILE A 231 -10.12 -18.75 -9.14
CA ILE A 231 -11.19 -17.89 -8.66
C ILE A 231 -12.50 -18.32 -9.31
N LEU A 232 -13.55 -18.39 -8.51
CA LEU A 232 -14.92 -18.59 -9.01
C LEU A 232 -15.56 -17.22 -9.24
N GLU A 233 -15.62 -16.40 -8.20
CA GLU A 233 -16.21 -15.06 -8.22
C GLU A 233 -15.69 -14.23 -7.04
N PHE A 234 -15.93 -12.92 -7.05
CA PHE A 234 -15.73 -12.11 -5.85
C PHE A 234 -16.72 -10.95 -5.72
N GLN A 235 -17.11 -10.67 -4.48
CA GLN A 235 -17.99 -9.54 -4.12
C GLN A 235 -17.14 -8.37 -3.64
N VAL A 236 -17.45 -7.16 -4.10
CA VAL A 236 -16.89 -5.90 -3.61
C VAL A 236 -18.02 -5.10 -2.98
N VAL A 237 -17.95 -4.87 -1.67
CA VAL A 237 -18.92 -4.04 -0.93
C VAL A 237 -18.27 -2.71 -0.60
N THR A 238 -18.76 -1.63 -1.20
CA THR A 238 -18.17 -0.29 -1.13
C THR A 238 -18.72 0.54 0.03
N GLY A 239 -19.96 0.25 0.47
CA GLY A 239 -20.65 0.99 1.51
C GLY A 239 -21.79 0.19 2.13
N GLY A 240 -22.25 0.62 3.31
CA GLY A 240 -23.35 -0.03 4.03
C GLY A 240 -23.10 -1.49 4.45
N TYR A 241 -21.84 -1.95 4.50
CA TYR A 241 -21.56 -3.34 4.85
C TYR A 241 -21.93 -3.69 6.28
N LYS A 242 -22.34 -4.94 6.44
CA LYS A 242 -22.94 -5.55 7.63
C LYS A 242 -21.95 -5.67 8.81
N ALA A 243 -22.49 -5.79 10.03
CA ALA A 243 -21.71 -5.84 11.28
C ALA A 243 -20.84 -7.11 11.42
N GLU A 244 -21.13 -8.13 10.63
CA GLU A 244 -20.29 -9.32 10.46
C GLU A 244 -18.91 -9.03 9.82
N PHE A 245 -18.76 -7.88 9.15
CA PHE A 245 -17.48 -7.43 8.59
C PHE A 245 -16.85 -6.37 9.49
N GLY A 246 -15.72 -6.72 10.11
CA GLY A 246 -14.81 -5.80 10.79
C GLY A 246 -13.56 -5.50 9.98
N HIS A 247 -12.46 -5.16 10.66
CA HIS A 247 -11.12 -4.97 10.08
C HIS A 247 -11.01 -3.95 8.92
N ALA A 248 -12.02 -3.12 8.67
CA ALA A 248 -12.06 -2.20 7.53
C ALA A 248 -12.96 -0.99 7.77
N SER A 249 -12.59 0.07 7.05
CA SER A 249 -13.32 1.33 6.86
C SER A 249 -13.53 1.65 5.37
N GLY A 250 -12.56 1.26 4.52
CA GLY A 250 -12.60 1.41 3.06
C GLY A 250 -13.78 0.70 2.41
N GLY A 251 -13.70 -0.63 2.42
CA GLY A 251 -14.67 -1.56 1.84
C GLY A 251 -14.27 -3.01 2.09
N VAL A 252 -15.04 -3.95 1.53
CA VAL A 252 -14.81 -5.39 1.67
C VAL A 252 -14.71 -6.05 0.30
N VAL A 253 -13.63 -6.79 0.05
CA VAL A 253 -13.42 -7.65 -1.12
C VAL A 253 -13.46 -9.10 -0.65
N ASN A 254 -14.56 -9.80 -0.93
CA ASN A 254 -14.81 -11.17 -0.50
C ASN A 254 -14.72 -12.13 -1.70
N VAL A 255 -13.63 -12.91 -1.76
CA VAL A 255 -13.30 -13.78 -2.89
C VAL A 255 -13.70 -15.22 -2.58
N VAL A 256 -14.35 -15.88 -3.53
CA VAL A 256 -14.64 -17.33 -3.47
C VAL A 256 -13.85 -18.04 -4.56
N THR A 257 -13.27 -19.16 -4.18
CA THR A 257 -12.49 -19.99 -5.10
C THR A 257 -13.30 -21.16 -5.64
N ARG A 258 -12.83 -21.72 -6.75
CA ARG A 258 -13.31 -23.00 -7.27
C ARG A 258 -13.01 -24.11 -6.24
N GLY A 259 -14.00 -24.97 -6.03
CA GLY A 259 -13.89 -26.24 -5.32
C GLY A 259 -13.88 -27.42 -6.30
N GLY A 260 -13.83 -28.64 -5.77
CA GLY A 260 -14.08 -29.84 -6.56
C GLY A 260 -15.59 -30.11 -6.71
N THR A 261 -15.97 -30.90 -7.71
CA THR A 261 -17.35 -31.33 -7.92
C THR A 261 -17.47 -32.86 -8.05
N ASN A 262 -18.69 -33.37 -8.21
CA ASN A 262 -18.97 -34.77 -8.50
C ASN A 262 -18.44 -35.28 -9.85
N ASP A 263 -18.11 -34.37 -10.76
CA ASP A 263 -17.50 -34.65 -12.05
C ASP A 263 -16.03 -34.23 -12.05
N TRP A 264 -15.24 -34.86 -12.92
CA TRP A 264 -13.86 -34.45 -13.15
C TRP A 264 -13.85 -33.23 -14.05
N HIS A 265 -13.18 -32.17 -13.60
CA HIS A 265 -12.99 -30.95 -14.36
C HIS A 265 -11.54 -30.48 -14.23
N GLY A 266 -11.01 -29.82 -15.24
CA GLY A 266 -9.66 -29.29 -15.18
C GLY A 266 -9.27 -28.49 -16.41
N GLY A 267 -8.11 -27.86 -16.34
CA GLY A 267 -7.62 -27.08 -17.45
C GLY A 267 -6.13 -26.78 -17.40
N LEU A 268 -5.62 -26.45 -18.58
CA LEU A 268 -4.29 -25.91 -18.80
C LEU A 268 -4.47 -24.57 -19.50
N SER A 269 -3.82 -23.52 -19.00
CA SER A 269 -3.74 -22.23 -19.69
C SER A 269 -2.29 -21.79 -19.81
N ALA A 270 -1.96 -21.11 -20.89
CA ALA A 270 -0.67 -20.49 -21.08
C ALA A 270 -0.88 -19.18 -21.83
N PHE A 271 -0.38 -18.08 -21.26
CA PHE A 271 -0.41 -16.79 -21.90
C PHE A 271 1.02 -16.34 -22.20
N TYR A 272 1.18 -15.72 -23.36
CA TYR A 272 2.42 -15.17 -23.86
C TYR A 272 2.24 -13.67 -24.12
N ARG A 273 3.12 -12.85 -23.55
CA ARG A 273 3.19 -11.42 -23.81
C ARG A 273 4.62 -11.05 -24.23
N SER A 274 4.72 -10.18 -25.22
CA SER A 274 5.97 -9.87 -25.93
C SER A 274 5.92 -8.45 -26.47
N SER A 275 7.02 -7.71 -26.34
CA SER A 275 7.11 -6.33 -26.84
C SER A 275 6.92 -6.20 -28.35
N THR A 276 6.92 -7.31 -29.09
CA THR A 276 6.50 -7.40 -30.51
C THR A 276 5.04 -7.00 -30.76
N PHE A 277 4.18 -7.05 -29.74
CA PHE A 277 2.77 -6.61 -29.82
C PHE A 277 2.55 -5.24 -29.19
N ASP A 278 3.53 -4.78 -28.42
CA ASP A 278 3.47 -3.56 -27.64
C ASP A 278 3.96 -2.37 -28.48
N SER A 279 3.60 -1.15 -28.08
CA SER A 279 4.12 0.10 -28.63
C SER A 279 4.94 0.85 -27.59
N ASN A 280 5.64 1.90 -27.99
CA ASN A 280 6.36 2.75 -27.04
C ASN A 280 5.40 3.42 -26.05
N ASP A 281 5.80 3.45 -24.78
CA ASP A 281 5.06 4.06 -23.68
C ASP A 281 5.15 5.61 -23.72
N VAL A 282 6.19 6.15 -24.37
CA VAL A 282 6.36 7.57 -24.65
C VAL A 282 5.73 7.91 -26.02
N PRO A 283 4.69 8.77 -26.07
CA PRO A 283 4.07 9.17 -27.33
C PRO A 283 5.05 9.80 -28.31
N ASN A 284 5.04 9.33 -29.56
CA ASN A 284 5.86 9.81 -30.68
C ASN A 284 7.39 9.64 -30.51
N ALA A 285 7.85 8.89 -29.51
CA ALA A 285 9.27 8.55 -29.41
C ALA A 285 9.69 7.62 -30.57
N SER A 286 10.92 7.82 -31.07
CA SER A 286 11.52 7.03 -32.16
C SER A 286 12.15 5.72 -31.69
N THR A 287 12.26 5.50 -30.38
CA THR A 287 12.67 4.24 -29.79
C THR A 287 11.57 3.19 -29.93
N GLY A 288 11.95 1.91 -29.97
CA GLY A 288 10.96 0.81 -30.02
C GLY A 288 10.17 0.68 -28.72
N ALA A 289 9.22 -0.26 -28.69
CA ALA A 289 8.62 -0.68 -27.42
C ALA A 289 9.72 -1.27 -26.50
N PRO A 290 9.71 -0.99 -25.19
CA PRO A 290 10.65 -1.58 -24.23
C PRO A 290 10.64 -3.11 -24.32
N PHE A 291 11.77 -3.77 -24.12
CA PHE A 291 11.80 -5.24 -24.22
C PHE A 291 10.92 -5.87 -23.14
N LEU A 292 10.06 -6.80 -23.55
CA LEU A 292 9.26 -7.62 -22.65
C LEU A 292 9.13 -9.02 -23.24
N ASN A 293 9.32 -10.03 -22.41
CA ASN A 293 9.03 -11.43 -22.71
C ASN A 293 8.44 -12.09 -21.46
N ARG A 294 7.19 -12.52 -21.53
CA ARG A 294 6.46 -13.10 -20.40
C ARG A 294 5.68 -14.35 -20.75
N TRP A 295 5.72 -15.32 -19.83
CA TRP A 295 4.99 -16.59 -19.88
C TRP A 295 4.26 -16.85 -18.57
N ASP A 296 2.95 -17.11 -18.67
CA ASP A 296 2.07 -17.42 -17.54
C ASP A 296 1.40 -18.81 -17.65
N PRO A 297 2.15 -19.93 -17.71
CA PRO A 297 1.59 -21.27 -17.67
C PRO A 297 0.89 -21.56 -16.33
N THR A 298 -0.31 -22.12 -16.43
CA THR A 298 -1.18 -22.51 -15.31
C THR A 298 -1.80 -23.88 -15.59
N ALA A 299 -1.95 -24.68 -14.55
CA ALA A 299 -2.69 -25.92 -14.55
C ALA A 299 -3.66 -25.96 -13.36
N TYR A 300 -4.85 -26.52 -13.55
CA TYR A 300 -5.79 -26.79 -12.47
C TYR A 300 -6.58 -28.08 -12.71
N ILE A 301 -7.03 -28.72 -11.63
CA ILE A 301 -7.83 -29.94 -11.65
C ILE A 301 -8.71 -30.01 -10.41
N GLY A 302 -9.93 -30.51 -10.56
CA GLY A 302 -10.84 -30.81 -9.46
C GLY A 302 -11.75 -32.00 -9.77
N GLY A 303 -12.36 -32.54 -8.73
CA GLY A 303 -13.28 -33.66 -8.83
C GLY A 303 -13.49 -34.40 -7.50
N PRO A 304 -14.11 -35.59 -7.53
CA PRO A 304 -14.44 -36.34 -6.33
C PRO A 304 -13.28 -37.25 -5.89
N ILE A 305 -12.95 -37.22 -4.59
CA ILE A 305 -12.25 -38.31 -3.90
C ILE A 305 -13.28 -39.38 -3.50
N TRP A 306 -14.40 -38.95 -2.90
CA TRP A 306 -15.57 -39.78 -2.64
C TRP A 306 -16.80 -39.04 -3.20
N LYS A 307 -17.43 -39.60 -4.23
CA LYS A 307 -18.65 -39.03 -4.82
C LYS A 307 -19.70 -38.71 -3.76
N ASP A 308 -20.39 -37.60 -3.99
CA ASP A 308 -21.40 -36.98 -3.13
C ASP A 308 -20.92 -36.52 -1.73
N LYS A 309 -19.63 -36.67 -1.41
CA LYS A 309 -19.11 -36.42 -0.06
C LYS A 309 -17.81 -35.64 0.03
N VAL A 310 -16.77 -36.05 -0.67
CA VAL A 310 -15.42 -35.49 -0.54
C VAL A 310 -14.90 -35.12 -1.92
N PHE A 311 -14.61 -33.84 -2.10
CA PHE A 311 -14.17 -33.24 -3.35
C PHE A 311 -12.82 -32.55 -3.14
N PHE A 312 -11.98 -32.55 -4.17
CA PHE A 312 -10.70 -31.86 -4.13
C PHE A 312 -10.58 -30.88 -5.30
N PHE A 313 -9.79 -29.84 -5.10
CA PHE A 313 -9.36 -28.91 -6.15
C PHE A 313 -7.90 -28.55 -5.94
N GLY A 314 -7.12 -28.45 -7.01
CA GLY A 314 -5.75 -27.97 -6.99
C GLY A 314 -5.42 -27.11 -8.19
N SER A 315 -4.60 -26.08 -7.99
CA SER A 315 -4.06 -25.24 -9.06
C SER A 315 -2.59 -24.90 -8.84
N ALA A 316 -1.88 -24.66 -9.94
CA ALA A 316 -0.51 -24.18 -9.97
C ALA A 316 -0.31 -23.21 -11.14
N GLU A 317 0.31 -22.06 -10.87
CA GLU A 317 0.70 -21.04 -11.84
C GLU A 317 2.18 -20.72 -11.66
N ARG A 318 2.88 -20.51 -12.78
CA ARG A 318 4.24 -19.97 -12.82
C ARG A 318 4.22 -18.75 -13.72
N ILE A 319 4.70 -17.62 -13.23
CA ILE A 319 4.96 -16.42 -14.02
C ILE A 319 6.47 -16.33 -14.21
N LEU A 320 6.89 -16.21 -15.46
CA LEU A 320 8.26 -15.94 -15.88
C LEU A 320 8.21 -14.66 -16.72
N GLU A 321 8.80 -13.58 -16.25
CA GLU A 321 8.88 -12.30 -16.98
C GLU A 321 10.33 -11.82 -17.00
N SER A 322 10.78 -11.39 -18.18
CA SER A 322 11.98 -10.55 -18.35
C SER A 322 11.54 -9.26 -19.01
N ARG A 323 11.82 -8.14 -18.37
CA ARG A 323 11.37 -6.81 -18.77
C ARG A 323 12.52 -5.82 -18.71
N ASP A 324 12.76 -5.12 -19.80
CA ASP A 324 13.61 -3.93 -19.79
C ASP A 324 12.88 -2.79 -19.09
N LEU A 325 13.56 -2.12 -18.18
CA LEU A 325 12.99 -1.00 -17.45
C LEU A 325 13.16 0.24 -18.34
N ASN A 326 12.13 1.09 -18.43
CA ASN A 326 12.12 2.30 -19.28
C ASN A 326 13.06 3.41 -18.77
N PHE A 327 14.12 3.05 -18.08
CA PHE A 327 15.19 3.91 -17.64
C PHE A 327 15.99 4.39 -18.85
N VAL A 328 16.06 5.71 -19.01
CA VAL A 328 16.89 6.38 -19.99
C VAL A 328 17.86 7.24 -19.20
N PHE A 329 19.17 7.06 -19.43
CA PHE A 329 20.17 7.97 -18.88
C PHE A 329 19.85 9.39 -19.31
N ASP A 330 19.81 10.30 -18.34
CA ASP A 330 19.62 11.71 -18.64
C ASP A 330 20.82 12.22 -19.48
N PRO A 331 20.59 12.88 -20.62
CA PRO A 331 21.67 13.30 -21.53
C PRO A 331 22.59 14.38 -20.93
N THR A 332 22.25 14.95 -19.77
CA THR A 332 23.13 15.85 -18.99
C THR A 332 24.10 15.11 -18.08
N LEU A 333 24.05 13.77 -18.00
CA LEU A 333 24.97 13.01 -17.14
C LEU A 333 26.38 12.91 -17.74
N PRO A 334 27.42 13.09 -16.91
CA PRO A 334 28.80 12.70 -17.20
C PRO A 334 28.95 11.34 -17.90
N LYS A 335 29.86 11.30 -18.87
CA LYS A 335 30.16 10.05 -19.57
C LYS A 335 30.82 9.04 -18.64
N ALA A 336 31.66 9.48 -17.70
CA ALA A 336 32.29 8.60 -16.72
C ALA A 336 31.25 7.87 -15.83
N LEU A 337 30.20 8.57 -15.40
CA LEU A 337 29.12 8.00 -14.60
C LEU A 337 28.23 7.07 -15.44
N THR A 338 27.92 7.45 -16.68
CA THR A 338 27.17 6.59 -17.61
C THR A 338 27.92 5.28 -17.93
N ASP A 339 29.25 5.36 -18.11
CA ASP A 339 30.10 4.17 -18.35
C ASP A 339 30.21 3.27 -17.11
N PHE A 340 30.20 3.86 -15.90
CA PHE A 340 30.17 3.12 -14.63
C PHE A 340 28.83 2.37 -14.45
N GLU A 341 27.71 3.01 -14.79
CA GLU A 341 26.37 2.47 -14.60
C GLU A 341 25.90 1.47 -15.65
N ALA A 342 26.40 1.58 -16.89
CA ALA A 342 25.96 0.75 -18.01
C ALA A 342 25.93 -0.79 -17.74
N PRO A 343 26.88 -1.41 -16.99
CA PRO A 343 26.85 -2.84 -16.67
C PRO A 343 25.74 -3.27 -15.70
N PHE A 344 25.12 -2.32 -15.00
CA PHE A 344 24.00 -2.55 -14.05
C PHE A 344 22.62 -2.31 -14.69
N ASN A 345 22.56 -1.68 -15.88
CA ASN A 345 21.31 -1.54 -16.63
C ASN A 345 20.87 -2.86 -17.29
N ARG A 346 20.34 -3.77 -16.47
CA ARG A 346 19.85 -5.11 -16.87
C ARG A 346 18.33 -5.15 -16.90
N HIS A 347 17.77 -6.18 -17.53
CA HIS A 347 16.33 -6.44 -17.45
C HIS A 347 15.96 -6.85 -16.03
N SER A 348 14.83 -6.35 -15.52
CA SER A 348 14.19 -6.94 -14.35
C SER A 348 13.68 -8.34 -14.68
N LEU A 349 13.89 -9.29 -13.77
CA LEU A 349 13.43 -10.68 -13.89
C LEU A 349 12.40 -10.98 -12.79
N THR A 350 11.18 -11.33 -13.17
CA THR A 350 10.14 -11.77 -12.22
C THR A 350 9.88 -13.27 -12.34
N HIS A 351 9.92 -13.94 -11.19
CA HIS A 351 9.78 -15.37 -11.01
C HIS A 351 8.75 -15.65 -9.91
N ASP A 352 7.46 -15.68 -10.25
CA ASP A 352 6.38 -15.99 -9.30
C ASP A 352 5.88 -17.43 -9.46
N THR A 353 5.63 -18.11 -8.33
CA THR A 353 4.96 -19.41 -8.29
C THR A 353 3.81 -19.33 -7.31
N ARG A 354 2.60 -19.65 -7.77
CA ARG A 354 1.39 -19.68 -6.96
C ARG A 354 0.80 -21.08 -7.02
N THR A 355 0.53 -21.67 -5.88
CA THR A 355 -0.06 -23.01 -5.79
C THR A 355 -1.17 -23.02 -4.75
N ARG A 356 -2.20 -23.81 -5.02
CA ARG A 356 -3.35 -23.98 -4.15
C ARG A 356 -3.81 -25.43 -4.13
N ALA A 357 -4.20 -25.90 -2.96
CA ALA A 357 -4.97 -27.13 -2.77
C ALA A 357 -6.16 -26.84 -1.86
N ARG A 358 -7.30 -27.45 -2.15
CA ARG A 358 -8.56 -27.35 -1.41
C ARG A 358 -9.22 -28.73 -1.34
N LEU A 359 -9.80 -29.05 -0.19
CA LEU A 359 -10.60 -30.23 0.08
C LEU A 359 -11.96 -29.75 0.61
N ASP A 360 -13.06 -30.27 0.10
CA ASP A 360 -14.43 -29.98 0.57
C ASP A 360 -15.12 -31.28 0.98
N GLU A 361 -15.62 -31.36 2.21
CA GLU A 361 -16.24 -32.55 2.80
C GLU A 361 -17.66 -32.27 3.33
N ASN A 362 -18.67 -32.89 2.71
CA ASN A 362 -20.05 -32.93 3.20
C ASN A 362 -20.21 -34.10 4.20
N VAL A 363 -20.05 -33.84 5.50
CA VAL A 363 -20.11 -34.86 6.57
C VAL A 363 -21.37 -34.67 7.42
N GLY A 364 -22.48 -35.25 6.96
CA GLY A 364 -23.76 -35.22 7.68
C GLY A 364 -24.36 -33.81 7.77
N ALA A 365 -24.25 -33.19 8.95
CA ALA A 365 -24.70 -31.81 9.19
C ALA A 365 -23.61 -30.76 8.96
N HIS A 366 -22.36 -31.18 8.73
CA HIS A 366 -21.19 -30.34 8.54
C HIS A 366 -20.81 -30.26 7.06
N ARG A 367 -20.26 -29.12 6.66
CA ARG A 367 -19.52 -28.95 5.40
C ARG A 367 -18.16 -28.35 5.74
N VAL A 368 -17.14 -29.20 5.81
CA VAL A 368 -15.76 -28.83 6.12
C VAL A 368 -15.03 -28.46 4.83
N THR A 369 -14.20 -27.43 4.85
CA THR A 369 -13.29 -27.09 3.75
C THR A 369 -11.88 -26.90 4.31
N GLU A 370 -10.91 -27.70 3.86
CA GLU A 370 -9.49 -27.48 4.17
C GLU A 370 -8.80 -26.81 2.98
N GLN A 371 -7.86 -25.88 3.22
CA GLN A 371 -7.10 -25.26 2.14
C GLN A 371 -5.64 -24.94 2.51
N VAL A 372 -4.78 -25.09 1.51
CA VAL A 372 -3.37 -24.70 1.54
C VAL A 372 -3.11 -23.80 0.33
N ASN A 373 -2.66 -22.57 0.58
CA ASN A 373 -2.22 -21.65 -0.46
C ASN A 373 -0.74 -21.31 -0.23
N TYR A 374 0.07 -21.39 -1.27
CA TYR A 374 1.49 -21.05 -1.22
C TYR A 374 1.89 -20.19 -2.41
N THR A 375 2.47 -19.02 -2.13
CA THR A 375 3.11 -18.15 -3.12
C THR A 375 4.61 -18.04 -2.83
N ASN A 376 5.41 -17.90 -3.89
CA ASN A 376 6.83 -17.64 -3.82
C ASN A 376 7.25 -16.79 -5.01
N THR A 377 7.43 -15.50 -4.75
CA THR A 377 7.77 -14.46 -5.71
C THR A 377 9.21 -14.05 -5.50
N HIS A 378 9.97 -13.98 -6.59
CA HIS A 378 11.32 -13.46 -6.62
C HIS A 378 11.43 -12.46 -7.77
N VAL A 379 11.81 -11.22 -7.49
CA VAL A 379 12.03 -10.16 -8.48
C VAL A 379 13.48 -9.69 -8.35
N THR A 380 14.21 -9.64 -9.47
CA THR A 380 15.55 -9.04 -9.52
C THR A 380 15.58 -7.74 -10.29
N ASP A 381 16.60 -6.92 -9.99
CA ASP A 381 16.93 -5.69 -10.71
C ASP A 381 15.70 -4.73 -10.80
N PHE A 382 14.87 -4.69 -9.75
CA PHE A 382 13.65 -3.87 -9.72
C PHE A 382 13.97 -2.40 -9.45
N LEU A 383 13.33 -1.51 -10.20
CA LEU A 383 13.35 -0.06 -9.99
C LEU A 383 11.92 0.43 -9.69
N PRO A 384 11.65 1.01 -8.51
CA PRO A 384 10.34 1.57 -8.20
C PRO A 384 10.00 2.77 -9.09
N LEU A 385 8.72 2.94 -9.41
CA LEU A 385 8.23 3.99 -10.31
C LEU A 385 8.52 5.40 -9.76
N LEU A 386 8.52 5.55 -8.42
CA LEU A 386 8.86 6.77 -7.71
C LEU A 386 10.36 7.12 -7.72
N ALA A 387 11.23 6.22 -8.20
CA ALA A 387 12.69 6.38 -8.21
C ALA A 387 13.25 6.58 -9.64
N SER A 388 12.51 7.24 -10.52
CA SER A 388 12.86 7.41 -11.95
C SER A 388 14.17 8.15 -12.22
N ILE A 389 14.72 8.87 -11.23
CA ILE A 389 16.02 9.57 -11.31
C ILE A 389 17.20 8.76 -10.75
N ASN A 390 16.95 7.59 -10.15
CA ASN A 390 17.99 6.74 -9.59
C ASN A 390 18.68 5.94 -10.70
N LEU A 391 19.99 5.78 -10.60
CA LEU A 391 20.78 5.04 -11.58
C LEU A 391 20.65 3.53 -11.39
N PRO A 392 20.96 2.71 -12.42
CA PRO A 392 20.72 1.27 -12.41
C PRO A 392 21.33 0.49 -11.24
N ASP A 393 22.48 0.88 -10.70
CA ASP A 393 23.10 0.15 -9.60
C ASP A 393 22.31 0.22 -8.26
N THR A 394 21.43 1.21 -8.09
CA THR A 394 20.53 1.39 -6.93
C THR A 394 19.41 0.34 -6.82
N ARG A 395 19.22 -0.46 -7.87
CA ARG A 395 18.08 -1.38 -8.02
C ARG A 395 18.02 -2.41 -6.90
N GLN A 396 16.84 -2.98 -6.70
CA GLN A 396 16.53 -3.83 -5.57
C GLN A 396 16.07 -5.23 -6.00
N ASN A 397 16.42 -6.24 -5.20
CA ASN A 397 15.91 -7.60 -5.27
C ASN A 397 14.86 -7.81 -4.18
N PHE A 398 13.73 -8.42 -4.55
CA PHE A 398 12.63 -8.75 -3.64
C PHE A 398 12.35 -10.25 -3.61
N ASP A 399 12.46 -10.84 -2.43
CA ASP A 399 11.93 -12.17 -2.12
C ASP A 399 10.66 -12.01 -1.29
N SER A 400 9.55 -12.62 -1.72
CA SER A 400 8.32 -12.71 -0.91
C SER A 400 7.73 -14.10 -0.98
N ARG A 401 7.27 -14.63 0.15
CA ARG A 401 6.54 -15.89 0.21
C ARG A 401 5.33 -15.74 1.12
N THR A 402 4.21 -16.33 0.73
CA THR A 402 3.05 -16.46 1.61
C THR A 402 2.66 -17.91 1.73
N LEU A 403 2.55 -18.42 2.96
CA LEU A 403 1.88 -19.69 3.26
C LEU A 403 0.59 -19.39 4.02
N MET A 404 -0.54 -19.88 3.52
CA MET A 404 -1.83 -19.86 4.22
C MET A 404 -2.31 -21.29 4.42
N LEU A 405 -2.60 -21.65 5.66
CA LEU A 405 -3.30 -22.87 6.05
C LEU A 405 -4.66 -22.44 6.60
N GLY A 406 -5.74 -22.93 6.01
CA GLY A 406 -7.10 -22.56 6.38
C GLY A 406 -7.98 -23.79 6.58
N LEU A 407 -8.83 -23.71 7.60
CA LEU A 407 -9.94 -24.62 7.82
C LEU A 407 -11.23 -23.80 7.80
N ASN A 408 -12.28 -24.37 7.22
CA ASN A 408 -13.68 -23.96 7.33
C ASN A 408 -14.58 -25.20 7.63
N ASP A 409 -15.77 -24.98 8.17
CA ASP A 409 -16.83 -25.87 8.65
C ASP A 409 -18.12 -25.05 8.83
N LEU A 410 -19.13 -25.44 8.08
CA LEU A 410 -20.47 -24.90 8.10
C LEU A 410 -21.41 -25.97 8.69
N TRP A 411 -21.88 -25.75 9.92
CA TRP A 411 -22.73 -26.70 10.63
C TRP A 411 -24.21 -26.28 10.62
N THR A 412 -25.08 -27.16 10.14
CA THR A 412 -26.55 -26.94 10.05
C THR A 412 -27.31 -27.75 11.11
N ILE A 413 -27.97 -27.08 12.07
CA ILE A 413 -28.68 -27.74 13.19
C ILE A 413 -30.19 -27.50 13.11
N GLY A 414 -30.98 -28.58 13.19
CA GLY A 414 -32.44 -28.55 13.28
C GLY A 414 -33.14 -28.93 11.98
N SER A 415 -34.43 -28.60 11.88
CA SER A 415 -35.24 -28.87 10.69
C SER A 415 -34.82 -27.99 9.50
N SER A 416 -34.91 -28.51 8.28
CA SER A 416 -34.52 -27.82 7.05
C SER A 416 -35.25 -26.50 6.79
N ALA A 417 -36.49 -26.34 7.27
CA ALA A 417 -37.27 -25.10 7.12
C ALA A 417 -36.84 -23.98 8.10
N ASN A 418 -36.23 -24.32 9.23
CA ASN A 418 -35.74 -23.37 10.22
C ASN A 418 -34.52 -23.96 10.95
N THR A 419 -33.36 -23.75 10.32
CA THR A 419 -32.06 -24.31 10.72
C THR A 419 -31.21 -23.24 11.41
N TRP A 420 -30.54 -23.59 12.51
CA TRP A 420 -29.41 -22.80 13.00
C TRP A 420 -28.21 -23.05 12.09
N ILE A 421 -27.57 -21.97 11.64
CA ILE A 421 -26.30 -22.04 10.92
C ILE A 421 -25.21 -21.62 11.91
N VAL A 422 -24.27 -22.52 12.19
CA VAL A 422 -23.05 -22.21 12.95
C VAL A 422 -21.89 -22.22 11.99
N SER A 423 -21.03 -21.20 12.09
CA SER A 423 -19.83 -21.10 11.26
C SER A 423 -18.81 -20.14 11.89
N SER A 424 -17.71 -20.66 12.43
CA SER A 424 -16.66 -19.89 13.14
C SER A 424 -15.44 -19.36 12.34
N TYR A 425 -14.15 -19.68 12.59
CA TYR A 425 -13.06 -19.91 11.58
C TYR A 425 -11.68 -20.29 12.21
N LEU A 426 -10.72 -20.85 11.45
CA LEU A 426 -9.30 -20.96 11.84
C LEU A 426 -8.34 -20.85 10.63
N GLN A 427 -7.38 -19.94 10.72
CA GLN A 427 -6.31 -19.75 9.74
C GLN A 427 -4.96 -19.54 10.43
N TYR A 428 -3.91 -20.15 9.89
CA TYR A 428 -2.52 -19.74 10.11
C TYR A 428 -1.95 -19.18 8.80
N ARG A 429 -1.35 -17.98 8.85
CA ARG A 429 -0.64 -17.40 7.70
C ARG A 429 0.75 -16.92 8.11
N ALA A 430 1.73 -17.13 7.24
CA ALA A 430 3.08 -16.60 7.39
C ALA A 430 3.56 -15.94 6.10
N ASN A 431 4.11 -14.73 6.22
CA ASN A 431 4.59 -13.90 5.13
C ASN A 431 6.04 -13.46 5.39
N PRO A 432 7.05 -14.34 5.20
CA PRO A 432 8.43 -13.92 5.17
C PRO A 432 8.74 -13.16 3.86
N SER A 433 9.27 -11.95 4.00
CA SER A 433 9.83 -11.16 2.91
C SER A 433 11.28 -10.77 3.19
N ARG A 434 12.05 -10.54 2.13
CA ARG A 434 13.41 -10.00 2.17
C ARG A 434 13.59 -9.01 1.04
N THR A 435 14.21 -7.89 1.37
CA THR A 435 14.66 -6.88 0.42
C THR A 435 16.17 -6.77 0.53
N SER A 436 16.83 -6.64 -0.60
CA SER A 436 18.29 -6.51 -0.68
C SER A 436 18.67 -5.76 -1.95
N PRO A 437 19.81 -5.07 -2.00
CA PRO A 437 20.27 -4.49 -3.25
C PRO A 437 20.46 -5.53 -4.36
N ALA A 438 20.22 -5.12 -5.59
CA ALA A 438 20.47 -5.92 -6.79
C ALA A 438 21.97 -6.00 -7.10
N HIS A 439 22.70 -4.91 -6.86
CA HIS A 439 24.11 -4.75 -7.20
C HIS A 439 24.99 -4.45 -5.97
N PRO A 440 25.04 -5.32 -4.94
CA PRO A 440 25.97 -5.14 -3.82
C PRO A 440 27.45 -5.11 -4.26
N GLU A 441 27.74 -5.60 -5.47
CA GLU A 441 29.07 -5.53 -6.10
C GLU A 441 29.47 -4.14 -6.61
N SER A 442 28.57 -3.16 -6.69
CA SER A 442 28.98 -1.78 -7.04
C SER A 442 29.87 -1.16 -5.95
N GLY A 443 29.79 -1.68 -4.72
CA GLY A 443 30.75 -1.46 -3.63
C GLY A 443 30.64 -0.10 -2.92
N ILE A 444 29.86 0.82 -3.49
CA ILE A 444 29.65 2.17 -3.02
C ILE A 444 28.37 2.19 -2.17
N PRO A 445 28.26 2.99 -1.10
CA PRO A 445 26.96 3.32 -0.50
C PRO A 445 26.12 4.21 -1.45
N ASN A 446 24.90 4.64 -1.08
CA ASN A 446 24.12 5.50 -1.98
C ASN A 446 24.72 6.91 -2.01
N ASN A 447 25.30 7.26 -3.14
CA ASN A 447 25.91 8.54 -3.44
C ASN A 447 24.98 9.44 -4.24
N LEU A 448 25.11 10.76 -4.01
CA LEU A 448 24.44 11.79 -4.79
C LEU A 448 25.43 12.47 -5.72
N PHE A 449 25.24 12.33 -7.03
CA PHE A 449 26.03 13.06 -8.02
C PHE A 449 25.34 14.39 -8.36
N ASN A 450 26.03 15.51 -8.11
CA ASN A 450 25.59 16.85 -8.49
C ASN A 450 25.91 17.11 -9.97
N ARG A 451 24.91 17.51 -10.76
CA ARG A 451 25.11 17.85 -12.18
C ARG A 451 25.65 19.27 -12.35
N PHE A 452 26.93 19.48 -12.06
CA PHE A 452 27.60 20.79 -12.17
C PHE A 452 28.22 21.02 -13.56
N ASP A 453 27.48 21.71 -14.42
CA ASP A 453 27.93 21.99 -15.80
C ASP A 453 28.83 23.25 -15.87
N THR A 454 28.67 24.19 -14.92
CA THR A 454 29.56 25.33 -14.63
C THR A 454 29.01 26.07 -13.41
N TYR A 455 29.75 26.08 -12.28
CA TYR A 455 29.24 26.52 -10.96
C TYR A 455 28.75 27.99 -10.88
N ASP A 456 27.67 28.21 -10.12
CA ASP A 456 27.78 28.89 -8.81
C ASP A 456 26.76 28.30 -7.81
N SER A 457 27.14 28.20 -6.54
CA SER A 457 26.56 27.27 -5.57
C SER A 457 25.82 27.97 -4.43
N GLY A 458 24.68 28.57 -4.77
CA GLY A 458 23.80 29.36 -3.88
C GLY A 458 22.96 28.55 -2.87
N GLU A 459 23.49 27.42 -2.41
CA GLU A 459 23.14 26.63 -1.22
C GLU A 459 24.22 25.52 -1.13
N LEU A 460 24.36 24.82 0.01
CA LEU A 460 25.57 24.06 0.38
C LEU A 460 26.13 23.09 -0.68
N PHE A 461 25.31 22.64 -1.65
CA PHE A 461 25.72 21.76 -2.75
C PHE A 461 25.12 22.15 -4.13
N GLY A 462 24.76 23.42 -4.32
CA GLY A 462 24.29 23.95 -5.61
C GLY A 462 22.77 23.87 -5.85
N ASN A 463 22.34 24.42 -6.99
CA ASN A 463 20.94 24.60 -7.39
C ASN A 463 20.54 23.75 -8.62
N LEU A 464 21.39 22.81 -9.03
CA LEU A 464 21.18 21.92 -10.18
C LEU A 464 20.74 20.52 -9.72
N GLY A 465 20.16 19.74 -10.63
CA GLY A 465 19.61 18.42 -10.31
C GLY A 465 20.66 17.43 -9.80
N GLN A 466 20.26 16.57 -8.87
CA GLN A 466 21.08 15.47 -8.34
C GLN A 466 20.60 14.12 -8.91
N VAL A 467 21.48 13.14 -8.99
CA VAL A 467 21.11 11.73 -9.22
C VAL A 467 21.69 10.81 -8.15
N SER A 468 20.94 9.79 -7.78
CA SER A 468 21.30 8.79 -6.78
C SER A 468 21.89 7.55 -7.45
N PHE A 469 23.01 7.06 -6.94
CA PHE A 469 23.67 5.83 -7.40
C PHE A 469 24.32 5.09 -6.22
N GLY A 470 24.25 3.77 -6.19
CA GLY A 470 24.72 2.90 -5.12
C GLY A 470 23.60 2.09 -4.45
N PRO A 471 23.88 0.87 -3.97
CA PRO A 471 22.93 -0.04 -3.31
C PRO A 471 22.24 0.54 -2.06
N GLY A 472 22.82 1.56 -1.43
CA GLY A 472 22.23 2.39 -0.37
C GLY A 472 21.97 1.77 1.00
N TYR A 473 21.73 0.47 1.08
CA TYR A 473 21.28 -0.17 2.31
C TYR A 473 21.68 -1.65 2.37
N ASN A 474 21.73 -2.24 3.57
CA ASN A 474 22.03 -3.66 3.73
C ASN A 474 20.78 -4.55 3.57
N SER A 475 20.97 -5.85 3.27
CA SER A 475 19.85 -6.80 3.20
C SER A 475 19.04 -6.84 4.50
N PHE A 476 17.72 -6.64 4.40
CA PHE A 476 16.80 -6.71 5.54
C PHE A 476 15.65 -7.70 5.29
N SER A 477 14.93 -8.10 6.34
CA SER A 477 13.88 -9.12 6.22
C SER A 477 12.80 -8.97 7.28
N PHE A 478 11.56 -9.23 6.89
CA PHE A 478 10.40 -9.26 7.77
C PHE A 478 9.74 -10.63 7.77
N TYR A 479 9.27 -11.04 8.94
CA TYR A 479 8.58 -12.29 9.20
C TYR A 479 7.24 -11.96 9.82
N GLN A 480 6.23 -11.74 8.97
CA GLN A 480 4.87 -11.58 9.44
C GLN A 480 4.24 -12.95 9.72
N LYS A 481 3.50 -13.07 10.82
CA LYS A 481 2.74 -14.27 11.19
C LYS A 481 1.38 -13.87 11.73
N TYR A 482 0.37 -14.60 11.30
CA TYR A 482 -1.03 -14.37 11.63
C TYR A 482 -1.66 -15.67 12.10
N ILE A 483 -2.43 -15.59 13.19
CA ILE A 483 -3.38 -16.64 13.60
C ILE A 483 -4.73 -15.93 13.71
N SER A 484 -5.68 -16.32 12.87
CA SER A 484 -7.00 -15.69 12.82
C SER A 484 -8.08 -16.75 13.03
N SER A 485 -9.12 -16.42 13.79
CA SER A 485 -10.24 -17.31 14.09
C SER A 485 -11.54 -16.55 14.31
N GLY A 486 -12.65 -17.05 13.78
CA GLY A 486 -13.98 -16.47 13.94
C GLY A 486 -14.93 -17.34 14.75
N SER A 487 -16.19 -16.90 14.85
CA SER A 487 -17.41 -17.54 15.38
C SER A 487 -18.61 -16.77 14.88
N ASN A 488 -19.56 -17.40 14.21
CA ASN A 488 -20.88 -16.82 14.07
C ASN A 488 -21.98 -17.89 14.14
N ILE A 489 -23.14 -17.46 14.61
CA ILE A 489 -24.36 -18.26 14.66
C ILE A 489 -25.51 -17.41 14.11
N ALA A 490 -26.24 -17.95 13.14
CA ALA A 490 -27.35 -17.28 12.48
C ALA A 490 -28.63 -18.13 12.53
N ARG A 491 -29.78 -17.47 12.72
CA ARG A 491 -31.10 -18.10 12.62
C ARG A 491 -32.21 -17.08 12.36
N GLN A 492 -33.21 -17.49 11.58
CA GLN A 492 -34.43 -16.72 11.37
C GLN A 492 -35.47 -16.98 12.47
N PHE A 493 -36.05 -15.91 12.99
CA PHE A 493 -37.13 -15.90 13.97
C PHE A 493 -38.28 -15.03 13.44
N GLY A 494 -39.24 -15.65 12.75
CA GLY A 494 -40.32 -14.91 12.08
C GLY A 494 -39.76 -13.93 11.04
N PRO A 495 -40.01 -12.60 11.16
CA PRO A 495 -39.46 -11.60 10.25
C PRO A 495 -38.01 -11.20 10.54
N HIS A 496 -37.40 -11.66 11.64
CA HIS A 496 -36.04 -11.31 12.05
C HIS A 496 -35.03 -12.34 11.55
N ASN A 497 -33.84 -11.89 11.13
CA ASN A 497 -32.73 -12.74 10.71
C ASN A 497 -31.53 -12.44 11.59
N LEU A 498 -31.51 -13.04 12.78
CA LEU A 498 -30.51 -12.75 13.80
C LEU A 498 -29.20 -13.48 13.49
N LYS A 499 -28.10 -12.74 13.56
CA LYS A 499 -26.73 -13.25 13.48
C LYS A 499 -25.89 -12.66 14.60
N PHE A 500 -25.18 -13.51 15.33
CA PHE A 500 -24.24 -13.13 16.38
C PHE A 500 -22.87 -13.68 16.03
N GLY A 501 -21.80 -12.99 16.40
CA GLY A 501 -20.46 -13.53 16.19
C GLY A 501 -19.34 -12.87 16.96
N TRP A 502 -18.18 -13.52 16.85
CA TRP A 502 -16.88 -13.15 17.36
C TRP A 502 -15.85 -13.35 16.26
N ASP A 503 -14.83 -12.52 16.25
CA ASP A 503 -13.66 -12.67 15.40
C ASP A 503 -12.40 -12.24 16.15
N TYR A 504 -11.28 -12.88 15.81
CA TYR A 504 -10.02 -12.72 16.50
C TYR A 504 -8.87 -12.84 15.52
N GLN A 505 -7.84 -12.01 15.72
CA GLN A 505 -6.58 -12.14 15.00
C GLN A 505 -5.40 -11.78 15.90
N ASN A 506 -4.45 -12.71 16.05
CA ASN A 506 -3.09 -12.42 16.50
C ASN A 506 -2.22 -12.09 15.29
N THR A 507 -1.56 -10.93 15.33
CA THR A 507 -0.53 -10.54 14.36
C THR A 507 0.81 -10.41 15.08
N ARG A 508 1.87 -11.00 14.50
CA ARG A 508 3.25 -10.81 14.94
C ARG A 508 4.09 -10.43 13.72
N VAL A 509 4.82 -9.33 13.81
CA VAL A 509 5.84 -8.98 12.82
C VAL A 509 7.17 -8.95 13.54
N ASP A 510 8.11 -9.74 13.05
CA ASP A 510 9.50 -9.77 13.51
C ASP A 510 10.42 -9.44 12.34
N GLY A 511 11.40 -8.58 12.54
CA GLY A 511 12.35 -8.21 11.49
C GLY A 511 13.44 -7.29 12.01
N ALA A 512 14.15 -6.67 11.08
CA ALA A 512 15.01 -5.54 11.37
C ALA A 512 14.90 -4.54 10.22
N GLU A 513 14.96 -3.25 10.55
CA GLU A 513 15.18 -2.21 9.55
C GLU A 513 16.63 -2.26 9.05
N PRO A 514 16.87 -1.90 7.78
CA PRO A 514 18.22 -1.81 7.26
C PRO A 514 19.00 -0.65 7.89
N ASN A 515 20.32 -0.75 7.80
CA ASN A 515 21.17 0.42 7.89
C ASN A 515 21.23 1.05 6.50
N ASN A 516 20.76 2.29 6.37
CA ASN A 516 20.95 3.09 5.16
C ASN A 516 22.25 3.90 5.31
N PHE A 517 23.04 3.89 4.25
CA PHE A 517 24.30 4.60 4.17
C PHE A 517 24.25 5.48 2.92
N PHE A 518 24.13 6.79 3.14
CA PHE A 518 24.40 7.76 2.10
C PHE A 518 25.82 8.26 2.29
N THR A 519 26.65 8.16 1.26
CA THR A 519 27.98 8.78 1.24
C THR A 519 28.03 9.82 0.11
N GLN A 520 29.04 10.68 0.14
CA GLN A 520 29.47 11.52 -0.97
C GLN A 520 28.45 12.33 -1.79
N LEU A 521 28.68 13.64 -1.78
CA LEU A 521 28.25 14.56 -2.84
C LEU A 521 29.51 14.93 -3.65
N PHE A 522 29.53 14.59 -4.93
CA PHE A 522 30.70 14.90 -5.78
C PHE A 522 30.77 16.41 -6.05
N ALA A 523 31.98 16.97 -5.98
CA ALA A 523 32.25 18.34 -6.38
C ALA A 523 32.31 18.44 -7.92
N THR A 524 33.19 17.69 -8.60
CA THR A 524 33.28 17.71 -10.07
C THR A 524 33.23 16.31 -10.71
N GLU A 525 32.92 16.25 -12.02
CA GLU A 525 33.13 15.07 -12.86
C GLU A 525 34.61 14.64 -12.89
N ALA A 526 35.54 15.60 -12.82
CA ALA A 526 36.97 15.31 -12.79
C ALA A 526 37.37 14.56 -11.51
N ASP A 527 36.80 14.93 -10.36
CA ASP A 527 37.00 14.20 -9.09
C ASP A 527 36.43 12.78 -9.18
N PHE A 528 35.20 12.62 -9.69
CA PHE A 528 34.63 11.29 -9.91
C PHE A 528 35.51 10.42 -10.83
N THR A 529 35.99 10.99 -11.94
CA THR A 529 36.78 10.27 -12.95
C THR A 529 38.20 9.93 -12.48
N GLN A 530 38.85 10.84 -11.76
CA GLN A 530 40.23 10.66 -11.30
C GLN A 530 40.32 9.79 -10.04
N PHE A 531 39.25 9.77 -9.23
CA PHE A 531 39.34 9.35 -7.84
C PHE A 531 38.14 8.57 -7.30
N GLY A 532 37.01 8.52 -8.01
CA GLY A 532 35.78 7.93 -7.49
C GLY A 532 35.79 6.40 -7.48
N PRO A 533 34.62 5.79 -7.25
CA PRO A 533 33.45 6.33 -6.55
C PRO A 533 33.51 6.10 -5.01
N ILE A 534 34.64 5.59 -4.51
CA ILE A 534 34.96 5.39 -3.10
C ILE A 534 36.25 6.20 -2.82
N ASP A 535 36.32 6.89 -1.68
CA ASP A 535 37.48 7.64 -1.20
C ASP A 535 37.93 8.87 -2.03
N SER A 536 37.00 9.68 -2.54
CA SER A 536 37.28 10.99 -3.15
C SER A 536 36.62 12.15 -2.43
N GLY A 537 37.25 13.34 -2.49
CA GLY A 537 36.68 14.60 -2.01
C GLY A 537 36.28 14.65 -0.52
N LEU A 538 35.28 15.48 -0.23
CA LEU A 538 34.60 15.62 1.05
C LEU A 538 33.20 14.98 0.96
N ASN A 539 32.81 14.25 2.00
CA ASN A 539 31.54 13.52 2.06
C ASN A 539 30.64 14.05 3.17
N LEU A 540 29.38 14.39 2.85
CA LEU A 540 28.32 14.41 3.84
C LEU A 540 27.71 13.01 3.93
N ILE A 541 28.04 12.28 5.00
CA ILE A 541 27.50 10.95 5.24
C ILE A 541 26.19 11.10 6.01
N THR A 542 25.07 10.61 5.45
CA THR A 542 23.87 10.35 6.24
C THR A 542 23.81 8.86 6.58
N LEU A 543 24.09 8.54 7.84
CA LEU A 543 23.81 7.21 8.39
C LEU A 543 22.40 7.22 8.95
N GLN A 544 21.60 6.22 8.59
CA GLN A 544 20.34 5.94 9.24
C GLN A 544 20.36 4.50 9.77
N ALA A 545 20.56 4.38 11.08
CA ALA A 545 20.72 3.12 11.79
C ALA A 545 20.34 3.31 13.26
N GLY A 546 19.95 2.23 13.94
CA GLY A 546 19.81 2.22 15.39
C GLY A 546 21.17 2.23 16.09
N PRO A 547 21.30 2.81 17.30
CA PRO A 547 22.55 2.87 18.07
C PRO A 547 23.21 1.52 18.30
N THR A 548 22.41 0.44 18.32
CA THR A 548 22.88 -0.94 18.36
C THR A 548 22.14 -1.80 17.32
N PRO A 549 22.69 -2.96 16.92
CA PRO A 549 21.97 -3.93 16.09
C PRO A 549 20.68 -4.48 16.73
N GLN A 550 20.45 -4.23 18.03
CA GLN A 550 19.22 -4.55 18.74
C GLN A 550 18.17 -3.45 18.55
N ASP A 551 18.58 -2.19 18.42
CA ASP A 551 17.69 -1.05 18.17
C ASP A 551 17.04 -1.12 16.77
N ASN A 552 17.72 -1.69 15.78
CA ASN A 552 17.12 -1.97 14.46
C ASN A 552 15.96 -2.98 14.48
N GLN A 553 15.74 -3.70 15.58
CA GLN A 553 14.81 -4.85 15.59
C GLN A 553 13.36 -4.43 15.71
N VAL A 554 12.55 -4.84 14.72
CA VAL A 554 11.11 -4.65 14.72
C VAL A 554 10.44 -5.88 15.34
N ARG A 555 9.57 -5.66 16.33
CA ARG A 555 8.87 -6.68 17.14
C ARG A 555 7.42 -6.29 17.41
N LEU A 556 6.65 -5.98 16.37
CA LEU A 556 5.25 -5.60 16.49
C LEU A 556 4.38 -6.82 16.85
N ARG A 557 3.39 -6.61 17.73
CA ARG A 557 2.52 -7.66 18.30
C ARG A 557 1.11 -7.12 18.50
N ASN A 558 0.12 -7.58 17.74
CA ASN A 558 -1.25 -7.13 17.91
C ASN A 558 -2.19 -8.31 18.17
N ASN A 559 -3.22 -8.06 18.98
CA ASN A 559 -4.43 -8.87 19.06
C ASN A 559 -5.62 -7.97 18.73
N TYR A 560 -6.40 -8.37 17.74
CA TYR A 560 -7.69 -7.78 17.43
C TYR A 560 -8.78 -8.76 17.87
N ASN A 561 -9.87 -8.22 18.43
CA ASN A 561 -11.09 -8.93 18.77
C ASN A 561 -12.28 -8.11 18.28
N GLY A 562 -13.21 -8.75 17.58
CA GLY A 562 -14.52 -8.20 17.26
C GLY A 562 -15.62 -9.03 17.90
N LEU A 563 -16.66 -8.39 18.42
CA LEU A 563 -17.93 -9.03 18.75
C LEU A 563 -19.05 -8.32 18.01
N PHE A 564 -20.02 -9.04 17.45
CA PHE A 564 -21.13 -8.41 16.75
C PHE A 564 -22.48 -9.10 16.96
N VAL A 565 -23.53 -8.30 16.85
CA VAL A 565 -24.92 -8.70 16.70
C VAL A 565 -25.50 -7.99 15.48
N GLN A 566 -26.36 -8.69 14.75
CA GLN A 566 -27.00 -8.22 13.54
C GLN A 566 -28.41 -8.80 13.41
N ASP A 567 -29.31 -8.03 12.83
CA ASP A 567 -30.67 -8.43 12.47
C ASP A 567 -31.03 -7.88 11.08
N ASP A 568 -31.43 -8.75 10.16
CA ASP A 568 -32.15 -8.33 8.95
C ASP A 568 -33.66 -8.47 9.19
N TRP A 569 -34.30 -7.39 9.63
CA TRP A 569 -35.71 -7.38 10.01
C TRP A 569 -36.62 -6.98 8.86
N LYS A 570 -37.42 -7.93 8.36
CA LYS A 570 -38.47 -7.71 7.36
C LYS A 570 -39.75 -7.19 8.01
N ILE A 571 -39.74 -5.91 8.40
CA ILE A 571 -40.90 -5.21 9.00
C ILE A 571 -42.15 -5.33 8.13
N ALA A 572 -41.98 -5.28 6.80
CA ALA A 572 -43.04 -5.55 5.84
C ALA A 572 -42.49 -6.27 4.60
N ARG A 573 -43.35 -6.89 3.80
CA ARG A 573 -43.00 -7.59 2.54
C ARG A 573 -42.18 -6.76 1.54
N LYS A 574 -42.19 -5.43 1.69
CA LYS A 574 -41.48 -4.47 0.83
C LYS A 574 -40.45 -3.63 1.57
N PHE A 575 -40.29 -3.78 2.88
CA PHE A 575 -39.44 -2.93 3.71
C PHE A 575 -38.59 -3.80 4.65
N THR A 576 -37.29 -3.77 4.43
CA THR A 576 -36.29 -4.43 5.26
C THR A 576 -35.46 -3.38 6.00
N LEU A 577 -35.28 -3.57 7.30
CA LEU A 577 -34.39 -2.78 8.15
C LEU A 577 -33.24 -3.71 8.59
N ASN A 578 -32.01 -3.34 8.26
CA ASN A 578 -30.81 -4.03 8.69
C ASN A 578 -30.24 -3.28 9.89
N LEU A 579 -30.19 -3.92 11.05
CA LEU A 579 -29.61 -3.38 12.27
C LEU A 579 -28.36 -4.17 12.61
N GLY A 580 -27.32 -3.49 13.06
CA GLY A 580 -26.11 -4.14 13.56
C GLY A 580 -25.41 -3.30 14.61
N LEU A 581 -24.79 -3.99 15.56
CA LEU A 581 -23.86 -3.39 16.50
C LEU A 581 -22.65 -4.31 16.59
N ARG A 582 -21.49 -3.74 16.34
CA ARG A 582 -20.20 -4.38 16.51
C ARG A 582 -19.41 -3.65 17.60
N TRP A 583 -18.60 -4.39 18.35
CA TRP A 583 -17.57 -3.88 19.25
C TRP A 583 -16.24 -4.33 18.68
N ASP A 584 -15.37 -3.37 18.42
CA ASP A 584 -14.01 -3.58 17.92
C ASP A 584 -13.02 -3.33 19.07
N TYR A 585 -12.03 -4.22 19.23
CA TYR A 585 -10.94 -4.01 20.18
C TYR A 585 -9.60 -4.46 19.59
N ASP A 586 -8.72 -3.49 19.40
CA ASP A 586 -7.36 -3.68 18.91
C ASP A 586 -6.37 -3.29 20.02
N THR A 587 -5.53 -4.23 20.47
CA THR A 587 -4.63 -4.01 21.61
C THR A 587 -3.59 -2.90 21.44
N ARG A 588 -3.45 -2.35 20.23
CA ARG A 588 -2.53 -1.24 19.97
C ARG A 588 -3.12 0.14 20.24
N PHE A 589 -4.43 0.22 20.46
CA PHE A 589 -5.08 1.44 20.90
C PHE A 589 -5.46 1.33 22.38
N PRO A 590 -5.35 2.42 23.17
CA PRO A 590 -5.70 2.40 24.59
C PRO A 590 -7.22 2.34 24.82
N ASN A 591 -8.02 2.72 23.81
CA ASN A 591 -9.47 2.67 23.89
C ASN A 591 -9.99 1.22 23.92
N LYS A 592 -11.14 1.04 24.58
CA LYS A 592 -11.86 -0.25 24.71
C LYS A 592 -13.35 -0.12 24.39
N THR A 593 -13.80 1.05 23.95
CA THR A 593 -15.22 1.36 23.74
C THR A 593 -15.52 1.72 22.28
N ASP A 594 -14.78 1.14 21.34
CA ASP A 594 -14.94 1.37 19.90
C ASP A 594 -16.15 0.58 19.38
N PHE A 595 -17.34 1.17 19.58
CA PHE A 595 -18.61 0.60 19.13
C PHE A 595 -18.96 1.07 17.71
N SER A 596 -19.16 0.10 16.82
CA SER A 596 -19.46 0.17 15.40
C SER A 596 -20.97 -0.06 15.14
N PRO A 597 -21.86 0.93 15.29
CA PRO A 597 -23.26 0.79 14.89
C PRO A 597 -23.41 0.72 13.37
N ARG A 598 -24.40 -0.04 12.90
CA ARG A 598 -24.80 -0.23 11.51
C ARG A 598 -26.32 -0.10 11.42
N VAL A 599 -26.81 0.74 10.50
CA VAL A 599 -28.23 0.83 10.15
C VAL A 599 -28.33 0.87 8.63
N GLY A 600 -29.19 0.03 8.06
CA GLY A 600 -29.49 -0.01 6.63
C GLY A 600 -30.98 -0.18 6.38
N VAL A 601 -31.49 0.37 5.30
CA VAL A 601 -32.89 0.25 4.86
C VAL A 601 -32.92 -0.16 3.40
N ALA A 602 -33.81 -1.09 3.05
CA ALA A 602 -34.16 -1.43 1.68
C ALA A 602 -35.69 -1.41 1.52
N TRP A 603 -36.21 -0.50 0.68
CA TRP A 603 -37.64 -0.28 0.48
C TRP A 603 -38.04 -0.39 -1.00
N ASN A 604 -38.80 -1.44 -1.32
CA ASN A 604 -39.50 -1.61 -2.59
C ASN A 604 -40.71 -0.66 -2.63
N VAL A 605 -40.51 0.59 -3.08
CA VAL A 605 -41.59 1.59 -3.21
C VAL A 605 -42.58 1.17 -4.29
N ALA A 606 -42.07 0.61 -5.38
CA ALA A 606 -42.86 0.08 -6.50
C ALA A 606 -42.25 -1.22 -7.02
N GLN A 607 -43.03 -2.02 -7.78
CA GLN A 607 -42.63 -3.37 -8.24
C GLN A 607 -41.25 -3.47 -8.91
N LYS A 608 -40.75 -2.37 -9.49
CA LYS A 608 -39.42 -2.27 -10.12
C LYS A 608 -38.63 -1.06 -9.62
N THR A 609 -38.84 -0.62 -8.37
CA THR A 609 -38.12 0.53 -7.80
C THR A 609 -37.81 0.27 -6.33
N VAL A 610 -36.52 0.23 -6.02
CA VAL A 610 -35.99 0.04 -4.67
C VAL A 610 -35.26 1.31 -4.28
N ILE A 611 -35.58 1.85 -3.11
CA ILE A 611 -34.77 2.85 -2.43
C ILE A 611 -33.97 2.14 -1.35
N SER A 612 -32.68 2.42 -1.28
CA SER A 612 -31.76 1.91 -0.26
C SER A 612 -31.08 3.09 0.43
N ALA A 613 -30.76 2.93 1.70
CA ALA A 613 -29.95 3.88 2.45
C ALA A 613 -29.21 3.16 3.58
N SER A 614 -28.03 3.66 3.96
CA SER A 614 -27.29 3.11 5.09
C SER A 614 -26.46 4.16 5.83
N PHE A 615 -26.17 3.87 7.10
CA PHE A 615 -25.30 4.64 7.97
C PHE A 615 -24.48 3.70 8.88
N GLY A 616 -23.22 4.05 9.15
CA GLY A 616 -22.43 3.37 10.18
C GLY A 616 -21.09 4.03 10.49
N VAL A 617 -20.48 3.63 11.61
CA VAL A 617 -19.15 4.07 12.06
C VAL A 617 -18.17 2.90 12.01
N PHE A 618 -17.17 2.97 11.14
CA PHE A 618 -16.30 1.86 10.78
C PHE A 618 -14.87 2.13 11.28
N TYR A 619 -14.33 1.27 12.14
CA TYR A 619 -13.00 1.43 12.73
C TYR A 619 -11.91 0.75 11.88
N ASP A 620 -10.75 1.41 11.79
CA ASP A 620 -9.55 0.84 11.19
C ASP A 620 -8.94 -0.25 12.10
N GLN A 621 -8.20 -1.17 11.50
CA GLN A 621 -7.28 -2.05 12.24
C GLN A 621 -5.86 -1.44 12.23
N PHE A 622 -5.09 -1.63 13.29
CA PHE A 622 -3.72 -1.12 13.39
C PHE A 622 -2.82 -1.57 12.23
N ARG A 623 -2.28 -0.61 11.48
CA ARG A 623 -1.31 -0.79 10.39
C ARG A 623 0.09 -0.98 10.99
N ALA A 624 0.62 -2.19 10.90
CA ALA A 624 1.93 -2.52 11.46
C ALA A 624 3.09 -1.86 10.69
N GLY A 625 3.01 -1.72 9.37
CA GLY A 625 4.09 -1.09 8.58
C GLY A 625 4.28 0.39 8.93
N VAL A 626 3.18 1.13 9.11
CA VAL A 626 3.23 2.56 9.50
C VAL A 626 3.89 2.75 10.88
N ALA A 627 3.77 1.76 11.78
CA ALA A 627 4.35 1.81 13.13
C ALA A 627 5.70 1.09 13.28
N ARG A 628 6.32 0.64 12.18
CA ARG A 628 7.56 -0.16 12.21
C ARG A 628 8.78 0.63 12.69
N ASP A 629 8.75 1.95 12.55
CA ASP A 629 9.80 2.89 12.98
C ASP A 629 9.43 3.60 14.30
N VAL A 630 8.41 3.10 15.04
CA VAL A 630 7.90 3.68 16.30
C VAL A 630 8.26 2.75 17.49
N PRO A 631 9.31 3.05 18.28
CA PRO A 631 9.73 2.21 19.41
C PRO A 631 8.64 1.97 20.46
N GLY A 632 7.72 2.93 20.65
CA GLY A 632 6.59 2.79 21.56
C GLY A 632 5.66 1.61 21.24
N PHE A 633 5.64 1.14 20.00
CA PHE A 633 4.92 -0.08 19.61
C PHE A 633 5.82 -1.32 19.46
N GLY A 634 7.12 -1.20 19.72
CA GLY A 634 8.12 -2.23 19.39
C GLY A 634 8.58 -2.16 17.94
N GLY A 635 8.51 -0.99 17.30
CA GLY A 635 9.27 -0.68 16.10
C GLY A 635 10.76 -0.49 16.37
N ALA A 636 11.54 -0.26 15.32
CA ALA A 636 12.96 0.04 15.41
C ALA A 636 13.21 1.43 16.04
N ASN A 637 14.27 1.54 16.84
CA ASN A 637 14.77 2.78 17.44
C ASN A 637 15.91 3.33 16.59
N ILE A 638 15.54 4.09 15.56
CA ILE A 638 16.48 4.57 14.55
C ILE A 638 17.06 5.93 14.97
N GLN A 639 18.29 6.20 14.57
CA GLN A 639 18.88 7.53 14.61
C GLN A 639 19.38 7.92 13.22
N ARG A 640 19.26 9.21 12.90
CA ARG A 640 19.86 9.79 11.70
C ARG A 640 21.09 10.58 12.12
N GLU A 641 22.27 10.14 11.72
CA GLU A 641 23.52 10.88 11.94
C GLU A 641 23.95 11.54 10.62
N ARG A 642 24.40 12.79 10.70
CA ARG A 642 24.99 13.53 9.57
C ARG A 642 26.45 13.83 9.91
N LEU A 643 27.38 13.13 9.26
CA LEU A 643 28.81 13.22 9.51
C LEU A 643 29.51 13.90 8.32
N LEU A 644 30.48 14.78 8.58
CA LEU A 644 31.36 15.32 7.54
C LEU A 644 32.63 14.48 7.51
N SER A 645 32.79 13.67 6.47
CA SER A 645 33.89 12.72 6.30
C SER A 645 34.90 13.22 5.26
N PHE A 646 36.17 13.07 5.60
CA PHE A 646 37.34 13.61 4.92
C PHE A 646 38.29 12.46 4.54
N PRO A 647 37.95 11.60 3.56
CA PRO A 647 38.83 10.53 3.09
C PRO A 647 40.25 10.99 2.72
N ARG A 648 40.44 12.28 2.39
CA ARG A 648 41.72 12.86 1.96
C ARG A 648 42.19 14.01 2.83
N LEU A 649 41.71 14.06 4.06
CA LEU A 649 41.90 15.18 4.96
C LEU A 649 41.33 16.47 4.31
N PHE A 650 42.00 17.62 4.41
CA PHE A 650 41.48 18.89 3.86
C PHE A 650 41.56 19.03 2.32
N TYR A 651 42.10 18.05 1.59
CA TYR A 651 42.13 18.06 0.13
C TYR A 651 40.76 17.70 -0.48
N GLY A 652 40.26 18.56 -1.37
CA GLY A 652 38.98 18.36 -2.07
C GLY A 652 37.75 18.98 -1.37
N ASN A 653 37.96 19.94 -0.47
CA ASN A 653 36.90 20.69 0.19
C ASN A 653 36.29 21.76 -0.76
N PRO A 654 35.00 21.68 -1.15
CA PRO A 654 34.37 22.73 -1.94
C PRO A 654 34.17 24.00 -1.10
N THR A 655 34.52 25.12 -1.69
CA THR A 655 34.80 26.44 -1.09
C THR A 655 33.67 27.15 -0.35
N ILE A 656 32.56 26.47 -0.06
CA ILE A 656 31.34 27.04 0.51
C ILE A 656 30.97 26.51 1.90
N LEU A 657 31.54 25.38 2.36
CA LEU A 657 31.20 24.85 3.69
C LEU A 657 31.64 25.78 4.82
N THR A 658 32.86 26.33 4.73
CA THR A 658 33.35 27.32 5.70
C THR A 658 32.38 28.50 5.79
N ALA A 659 31.98 29.07 4.64
CA ALA A 659 31.06 30.21 4.58
C ALA A 659 29.63 29.88 5.05
N TYR A 660 29.06 28.75 4.62
CA TYR A 660 27.70 28.34 4.96
C TYR A 660 27.54 27.93 6.43
N PHE A 661 28.54 27.26 7.01
CA PHE A 661 28.51 27.00 8.45
C PHE A 661 28.72 28.26 9.27
N GLN A 662 29.52 29.23 8.79
CA GLN A 662 29.62 30.54 9.42
C GLN A 662 28.29 31.32 9.36
N THR A 663 27.58 31.36 8.22
CA THR A 663 26.28 32.07 8.14
C THR A 663 25.20 31.43 9.01
N LEU A 664 25.25 30.12 9.24
CA LEU A 664 24.39 29.42 10.20
C LEU A 664 24.85 29.54 11.66
N GLY A 665 25.93 30.27 11.96
CA GLY A 665 26.43 30.42 13.33
C GLY A 665 26.99 29.12 13.93
N ARG A 666 27.61 28.27 13.11
CA ARG A 666 28.08 26.94 13.52
C ARG A 666 29.62 26.91 13.63
N PRO A 667 30.19 26.27 14.67
CA PRO A 667 31.63 26.11 14.79
C PRO A 667 32.18 25.23 13.66
N THR A 668 33.07 25.80 12.83
CA THR A 668 33.73 25.10 11.71
C THR A 668 35.19 25.53 11.63
N VAL A 669 36.08 24.57 11.35
CA VAL A 669 37.49 24.85 11.10
C VAL A 669 37.62 25.69 9.84
N CYS A 670 38.26 26.86 9.94
CA CYS A 670 38.45 27.75 8.79
C CYS A 670 39.54 27.19 7.86
N VAL A 671 39.15 26.44 6.83
CA VAL A 671 40.05 25.83 5.84
C VAL A 671 40.02 26.63 4.54
N ALA A 672 41.19 26.78 3.91
CA ALA A 672 41.37 27.46 2.65
C ALA A 672 40.89 26.67 1.44
N HIS A 673 40.64 27.42 0.38
CA HIS A 673 39.91 26.94 -0.80
C HIS A 673 40.79 26.14 -1.77
N SER A 674 42.05 26.56 -1.94
CA SER A 674 43.00 25.97 -2.89
C SER A 674 44.47 26.21 -2.49
N GLN A 675 44.68 26.82 -1.32
CA GLN A 675 45.99 27.24 -0.84
C GLN A 675 46.48 26.30 0.25
N THR A 676 47.76 25.97 0.20
CA THR A 676 48.49 25.24 1.25
C THR A 676 48.80 26.15 2.45
N ASP A 677 49.14 25.57 3.60
CA ASP A 677 49.57 26.31 4.81
C ASP A 677 50.67 27.33 4.46
N ALA A 678 51.64 26.90 3.64
CA ALA A 678 52.75 27.71 3.16
C ALA A 678 52.33 28.89 2.28
N GLN A 679 51.17 28.81 1.60
CA GLN A 679 50.62 29.87 0.76
C GLN A 679 49.71 30.84 1.54
N ILE A 680 49.17 30.42 2.69
CA ILE A 680 48.28 31.23 3.53
C ILE A 680 49.04 32.08 4.54
N GLY A 681 50.14 31.55 5.09
CA GLY A 681 50.98 32.27 6.05
C GLY A 681 50.30 32.60 7.38
N GLY A 682 49.31 31.81 7.80
CA GLY A 682 48.62 31.99 9.08
C GLY A 682 47.66 33.19 9.13
N ALA A 683 47.03 33.53 8.00
CA ALA A 683 46.02 34.59 7.95
C ALA A 683 44.89 34.37 8.98
N PRO A 684 44.31 35.45 9.56
CA PRO A 684 43.13 35.33 10.41
C PRO A 684 41.90 34.95 9.59
N CYS A 685 41.00 34.16 10.18
CA CYS A 685 39.77 33.74 9.51
C CYS A 685 38.87 34.95 9.18
N PRO A 686 38.31 35.06 7.95
CA PRO A 686 37.41 36.15 7.59
C PRO A 686 36.12 36.14 8.43
N ASN A 687 35.68 37.31 8.91
CA ASN A 687 34.37 37.48 9.56
C ASN A 687 33.30 37.81 8.50
N PRO A 688 32.22 37.01 8.36
CA PRO A 688 31.13 37.29 7.43
C PRO A 688 29.97 38.12 8.00
N PHE A 689 29.92 38.38 9.31
CA PHE A 689 28.87 39.19 9.92
C PHE A 689 29.23 40.69 9.98
N PRO A 690 28.25 41.61 9.81
CA PRO A 690 28.46 43.03 10.10
C PRO A 690 28.90 43.23 11.56
N PRO A 691 29.64 44.31 11.87
CA PRO A 691 30.41 44.42 13.11
C PRO A 691 29.54 44.41 14.38
N PRO A 692 30.04 43.92 15.54
CA PRO A 692 31.47 43.69 15.84
C PRO A 692 31.79 42.36 16.58
N ALA A 693 32.24 41.33 15.87
CA ALA A 693 32.96 40.20 16.49
C ALA A 693 33.99 39.58 15.53
N THR A 694 35.29 39.76 15.82
CA THR A 694 36.36 39.03 15.12
C THR A 694 36.58 37.71 15.84
N ILE A 695 36.17 36.59 15.24
CA ILE A 695 36.47 35.26 15.78
C ILE A 695 37.97 35.01 15.56
N GLY A 696 38.73 34.82 16.64
CA GLY A 696 40.19 34.76 16.64
C GLY A 696 40.81 33.46 16.11
N THR A 697 40.21 32.82 15.10
CA THR A 697 40.68 31.55 14.53
C THR A 697 41.70 31.75 13.41
N THR A 698 42.67 30.85 13.34
CA THR A 698 43.67 30.77 12.24
C THR A 698 43.03 30.14 11.01
N TYR A 699 43.41 30.61 9.81
CA TYR A 699 43.04 30.01 8.53
C TYR A 699 44.05 28.91 8.14
N TYR A 700 43.57 27.69 7.94
CA TYR A 700 44.37 26.48 7.67
C TYR A 700 44.42 26.13 6.18
N GLY A 701 45.52 25.54 5.72
CA GLY A 701 45.69 25.06 4.35
C GLY A 701 44.96 23.77 4.03
N ILE A 702 44.77 23.54 2.73
CA ILE A 702 44.22 22.28 2.19
C ILE A 702 45.10 21.05 2.54
N ASP A 703 46.35 21.29 2.95
CA ASP A 703 47.35 20.29 3.32
C ASP A 703 47.66 20.24 4.82
N HIS A 704 46.98 21.02 5.66
CA HIS A 704 47.35 21.18 7.07
C HIS A 704 47.48 19.84 7.82
N LEU A 705 46.44 19.01 7.71
CA LEU A 705 46.40 17.70 8.35
C LEU A 705 47.35 16.67 7.70
N ASN A 706 47.85 16.90 6.48
CA ASN A 706 48.86 16.02 5.87
C ASN A 706 50.21 16.07 6.60
N SER A 707 50.44 17.12 7.41
CA SER A 707 51.62 17.25 8.28
C SER A 707 51.51 16.49 9.61
N VAL A 708 50.33 15.95 9.95
CA VAL A 708 50.05 15.30 11.25
C VAL A 708 50.60 13.87 11.25
N VAL A 709 51.91 13.77 11.48
CA VAL A 709 52.65 12.51 11.49
C VAL A 709 53.56 12.39 12.71
N ALA A 710 53.87 11.16 13.10
CA ALA A 710 54.76 10.85 14.21
C ALA A 710 56.20 11.33 13.92
N PRO A 711 56.99 11.68 14.96
CA PRO A 711 58.37 12.14 14.77
C PRO A 711 59.19 11.21 13.88
N GLY A 712 59.73 11.75 12.78
CA GLY A 712 60.54 11.02 11.81
C GLY A 712 59.77 10.34 10.66
N HIS A 713 58.44 10.45 10.60
CA HIS A 713 57.67 10.09 9.41
C HIS A 713 57.64 11.24 8.39
N ALA A 714 57.48 10.90 7.11
CA ALA A 714 57.26 11.88 6.05
C ALA A 714 55.79 12.37 6.05
N PRO A 715 55.50 13.61 5.60
CA PRO A 715 54.13 14.06 5.42
C PRO A 715 53.31 13.15 4.49
N ILE A 716 52.02 13.04 4.78
CA ILE A 716 51.08 12.24 4.00
C ILE A 716 51.00 12.84 2.58
N PRO A 717 51.26 12.08 1.49
CA PRO A 717 51.28 12.66 0.15
C PRO A 717 49.93 13.31 -0.20
N ALA A 718 49.97 14.48 -0.84
CA ALA A 718 48.77 15.21 -1.26
C ALA A 718 47.83 14.31 -2.08
N ASN A 719 46.53 14.40 -1.80
CA ASN A 719 45.46 13.55 -2.36
C ASN A 719 45.48 12.05 -1.96
N SER A 720 46.31 11.64 -0.99
CA SER A 720 46.24 10.27 -0.45
C SER A 720 44.96 10.05 0.35
N VAL A 721 44.39 8.86 0.22
CA VAL A 721 43.28 8.39 1.07
C VAL A 721 43.82 7.98 2.44
N VAL A 722 43.24 8.50 3.52
CA VAL A 722 43.61 8.21 4.91
C VAL A 722 42.41 7.62 5.64
N ASN A 723 42.53 6.35 6.01
CA ASN A 723 41.52 5.63 6.77
C ASN A 723 42.15 4.82 7.92
N MET A 724 41.33 4.35 8.85
CA MET A 724 41.74 3.58 10.02
C MET A 724 42.57 2.33 9.68
N GLY A 725 42.43 1.78 8.47
CA GLY A 725 43.21 0.64 7.98
C GLY A 725 44.63 1.00 7.50
N ASN A 726 44.89 2.24 7.08
CA ASN A 726 46.18 2.68 6.53
C ASN A 726 46.86 3.83 7.31
N VAL A 727 46.14 4.54 8.18
CA VAL A 727 46.64 5.73 8.90
C VAL A 727 47.92 5.45 9.68
N GLN A 728 48.06 4.27 10.29
CA GLN A 728 49.28 3.91 11.00
C GLN A 728 50.49 3.71 10.09
N GLN A 729 50.28 3.23 8.85
CA GLN A 729 51.34 3.14 7.85
C GLN A 729 51.71 4.52 7.28
N LEU A 730 50.72 5.40 7.09
CA LEU A 730 50.93 6.73 6.51
C LEU A 730 51.55 7.73 7.51
N THR A 731 51.24 7.60 8.81
CA THR A 731 51.57 8.62 9.82
C THR A 731 52.46 8.13 10.94
N GLY A 732 52.56 6.81 11.17
CA GLY A 732 53.23 6.25 12.35
C GLY A 732 52.42 6.33 13.66
N PHE A 733 51.26 7.00 13.66
CA PHE A 733 50.33 7.01 14.79
C PHE A 733 49.32 5.86 14.69
N THR A 734 48.95 5.25 15.82
CA THR A 734 47.74 4.41 15.86
C THR A 734 46.49 5.25 15.54
N PRO A 735 45.37 4.64 15.09
CA PRO A 735 44.17 5.40 14.74
C PRO A 735 43.69 6.38 15.81
N ASP A 736 43.72 6.00 17.10
CA ASP A 736 43.32 6.88 18.21
C ASP A 736 44.33 8.03 18.45
N GLN A 737 45.62 7.75 18.28
CA GLN A 737 46.68 8.76 18.39
C GLN A 737 46.61 9.79 17.25
N PHE A 738 46.22 9.36 16.05
CA PHE A 738 46.02 10.28 14.92
C PHE A 738 44.87 11.25 15.17
N LEU A 739 43.75 10.78 15.72
CA LEU A 739 42.63 11.67 16.11
C LEU A 739 43.09 12.74 17.12
N GLN A 740 43.81 12.33 18.17
CA GLN A 740 44.36 13.25 19.17
C GLN A 740 45.35 14.26 18.58
N ALA A 741 46.19 13.82 17.63
CA ALA A 741 47.15 14.69 16.95
C ALA A 741 46.47 15.65 15.96
N ALA A 742 45.41 15.22 15.26
CA ALA A 742 44.61 16.06 14.37
C ALA A 742 43.80 17.12 15.14
N ASP A 743 43.28 16.77 16.32
CA ASP A 743 42.62 17.69 17.25
C ASP A 743 43.58 18.79 17.74
N ALA A 744 44.82 18.39 18.07
CA ALA A 744 45.86 19.31 18.52
C ALA A 744 46.35 20.24 17.41
N ALA A 745 46.42 19.75 16.16
CA ALA A 745 46.89 20.52 15.00
C ALA A 745 46.00 21.73 14.72
N ILE A 746 44.66 21.55 14.77
CA ILE A 746 43.69 22.63 14.53
C ILE A 746 43.48 23.60 15.72
N ALA A 747 44.33 23.51 16.76
CA ALA A 747 44.54 24.51 17.82
C ALA A 747 43.25 25.18 18.38
N ASN A 748 42.33 24.38 18.92
CA ASN A 748 41.07 24.88 19.46
C ASN A 748 41.25 25.79 20.71
N PHE A 749 40.47 26.87 20.75
CA PHE A 749 40.33 27.74 21.92
C PHE A 749 39.42 27.08 22.97
N ALA A 750 39.95 26.10 23.70
CA ALA A 750 39.23 25.47 24.78
C ALA A 750 39.02 26.45 25.94
N GLY A 751 37.79 26.98 26.10
CA GLY A 751 37.33 27.57 27.36
C GLY A 751 37.07 29.09 27.42
N THR A 752 36.68 29.75 26.32
CA THR A 752 36.05 31.09 26.41
C THR A 752 34.57 31.02 26.04
N ASP A 753 33.74 31.15 27.07
CA ASP A 753 32.28 31.17 27.00
C ASP A 753 31.82 32.55 26.47
N THR A 754 31.52 32.64 25.17
CA THR A 754 30.89 33.82 24.53
C THR A 754 29.48 33.46 24.09
N VAL A 755 28.53 34.30 24.50
CA VAL A 755 27.14 33.95 24.84
C VAL A 755 26.29 33.33 23.70
N ASP A 756 26.74 33.43 22.44
CA ASP A 756 25.92 33.10 21.28
C ASP A 756 26.32 31.79 20.54
N PHE A 757 27.52 31.23 20.77
CA PHE A 757 27.98 30.03 20.04
C PHE A 757 28.69 28.98 20.93
N PRO A 758 28.35 27.68 20.85
CA PRO A 758 28.95 26.66 21.68
C PRO A 758 30.41 26.37 21.29
N THR A 759 31.29 26.27 22.29
CA THR A 759 32.70 25.87 22.11
C THR A 759 32.83 24.49 21.46
N VAL A 760 33.77 24.34 20.54
CA VAL A 760 34.12 23.05 19.94
C VAL A 760 34.64 22.09 21.04
N PRO A 761 34.10 20.86 21.17
CA PRO A 761 34.57 19.91 22.17
C PRO A 761 36.02 19.45 21.94
N ALA A 762 36.68 19.00 23.01
CA ALA A 762 37.81 18.08 22.87
C ALA A 762 37.28 16.73 22.34
N ASN A 763 38.06 16.08 21.46
CA ASN A 763 37.61 15.03 20.53
C ASN A 763 36.70 15.61 19.44
N TYR A 764 37.21 16.58 18.66
CA TYR A 764 36.48 17.08 17.49
C TYR A 764 36.50 16.05 16.35
N TRP A 765 37.63 15.38 16.15
CA TRP A 765 37.80 14.33 15.15
C TRP A 765 37.45 12.91 15.67
N THR A 766 36.83 12.11 14.80
CA THR A 766 36.55 10.67 14.95
C THR A 766 36.79 9.91 13.65
N TRP A 767 36.66 8.58 13.68
CA TRP A 767 36.57 7.74 12.48
C TRP A 767 35.10 7.46 12.15
N ASP A 768 34.71 7.59 10.87
CA ASP A 768 33.36 7.27 10.39
C ASP A 768 33.13 5.75 10.22
N PRO A 769 31.93 5.28 9.84
CA PRO A 769 31.66 3.85 9.62
C PRO A 769 32.48 3.18 8.50
N PHE A 770 33.13 3.96 7.62
CA PHE A 770 34.05 3.49 6.57
C PHE A 770 35.51 3.56 7.02
N GLY A 771 35.76 4.12 8.21
CA GLY A 771 37.07 4.35 8.77
C GLY A 771 37.77 5.60 8.24
N ASN A 772 37.08 6.54 7.59
CA ASN A 772 37.65 7.82 7.15
C ASN A 772 37.57 8.87 8.28
N LEU A 773 38.45 9.88 8.25
CA LEU A 773 38.47 10.94 9.26
C LEU A 773 37.17 11.75 9.21
N THR A 774 36.51 11.98 10.32
CA THR A 774 35.23 12.71 10.40
C THR A 774 35.11 13.56 11.66
N THR A 775 34.06 14.36 11.78
CA THR A 775 33.86 15.30 12.90
C THR A 775 32.65 14.90 13.75
N ILE A 776 32.78 14.91 15.09
CA ILE A 776 31.66 14.62 16.02
C ILE A 776 30.63 15.75 15.98
N VAL A 777 31.07 16.99 15.77
CA VAL A 777 30.18 18.15 15.59
C VAL A 777 29.63 18.17 14.16
N GLY A 778 28.96 17.09 13.77
CA GLY A 778 28.00 17.15 12.67
C GLY A 778 26.98 18.25 12.96
N ILE A 779 26.71 19.08 11.95
CA ILE A 779 25.65 20.10 11.83
C ILE A 779 24.85 20.26 13.15
N ASN A 780 25.37 21.05 14.10
CA ASN A 780 24.88 21.06 15.48
C ASN A 780 23.37 21.40 15.54
N GLY A 781 22.54 20.38 15.65
CA GLY A 781 21.26 20.36 14.93
C GLY A 781 20.83 18.93 14.64
N THR A 782 20.81 18.14 15.72
CA THR A 782 20.37 16.74 15.80
C THR A 782 21.13 15.70 14.96
N ALA A 783 21.79 14.77 15.66
CA ALA A 783 21.46 13.37 15.44
C ALA A 783 19.93 13.26 15.57
N GLY A 784 19.26 13.09 14.42
CA GLY A 784 17.81 13.13 14.29
C GLY A 784 17.22 12.06 15.18
N LEU A 785 16.49 12.49 16.20
CA LEU A 785 15.78 11.56 17.07
C LEU A 785 14.62 10.96 16.26
N VAL A 786 14.84 9.73 15.77
CA VAL A 786 13.77 8.87 15.26
C VAL A 786 13.14 7.94 16.33
N PRO A 787 13.40 8.00 17.66
CA PRO A 787 12.44 7.46 18.61
C PRO A 787 11.19 8.35 18.63
N ILE A 788 10.28 8.07 17.69
CA ILE A 788 8.96 8.66 17.63
C ILE A 788 8.21 8.26 18.90
N THR A 789 7.77 9.24 19.66
CA THR A 789 6.91 9.02 20.84
C THR A 789 5.47 8.74 20.39
N VAL A 790 4.62 8.20 21.27
CA VAL A 790 3.21 7.94 20.94
C VAL A 790 2.36 8.98 21.66
N ASP A 791 1.43 9.63 20.94
CA ASP A 791 0.51 10.60 21.54
C ASP A 791 -0.27 9.93 22.70
N PRO A 792 -0.29 10.50 23.93
CA PRO A 792 -0.98 9.91 25.06
C PRO A 792 -2.50 9.70 24.86
N ASN A 793 -3.10 10.45 23.93
CA ASN A 793 -4.50 10.37 23.51
C ASN A 793 -4.70 9.58 22.22
N PHE A 794 -3.80 8.63 21.92
CA PHE A 794 -3.87 7.73 20.76
C PHE A 794 -5.27 7.11 20.61
N LYS A 795 -5.86 7.22 19.42
CA LYS A 795 -7.24 6.80 19.12
C LYS A 795 -7.28 5.97 17.85
N VAL A 796 -8.26 5.08 17.77
CA VAL A 796 -8.53 4.31 16.56
C VAL A 796 -8.97 5.27 15.43
N PRO A 797 -8.38 5.19 14.23
CA PRO A 797 -8.92 5.85 13.04
C PRO A 797 -10.30 5.28 12.72
N HIS A 798 -11.22 6.12 12.27
CA HIS A 798 -12.57 5.67 11.95
C HIS A 798 -13.24 6.51 10.87
N THR A 799 -14.29 5.92 10.30
CA THR A 799 -15.01 6.48 9.16
C THR A 799 -16.49 6.40 9.40
N ARG A 800 -17.19 7.54 9.37
CA ARG A 800 -18.64 7.60 9.35
C ARG A 800 -19.08 7.58 7.89
N ASN A 801 -19.79 6.54 7.47
CA ASN A 801 -20.26 6.38 6.10
C ASN A 801 -21.78 6.54 6.07
N PHE A 802 -22.28 7.37 5.15
CA PHE A 802 -23.68 7.52 4.80
C PHE A 802 -23.87 7.25 3.31
N HIS A 803 -24.91 6.50 2.97
CA HIS A 803 -25.32 6.25 1.60
C HIS A 803 -26.83 6.40 1.45
N THR A 804 -27.25 6.88 0.29
CA THR A 804 -28.63 6.75 -0.19
C THR A 804 -28.63 6.47 -1.69
N GLY A 805 -29.49 5.58 -2.14
CA GLY A 805 -29.53 5.12 -3.53
C GLY A 805 -30.90 4.67 -4.00
N VAL A 806 -31.13 4.75 -5.31
CA VAL A 806 -32.36 4.32 -5.98
C VAL A 806 -32.02 3.43 -7.17
N GLN A 807 -32.53 2.20 -7.17
CA GLN A 807 -32.49 1.31 -8.31
C GLN A 807 -33.87 1.24 -8.97
N ARG A 808 -33.93 1.34 -10.30
CA ARG A 808 -35.14 1.19 -11.10
C ARG A 808 -34.96 0.21 -12.25
N GLY A 809 -35.71 -0.89 -12.19
CA GLY A 809 -35.82 -1.85 -13.28
C GLY A 809 -36.70 -1.32 -14.42
N ILE A 810 -36.22 -1.47 -15.66
CA ILE A 810 -36.96 -1.23 -16.90
C ILE A 810 -36.97 -2.56 -17.67
N GLY A 811 -38.14 -3.01 -18.14
CA GLY A 811 -38.26 -4.35 -18.71
C GLY A 811 -37.96 -5.46 -17.68
N SER A 812 -37.28 -6.52 -18.10
CA SER A 812 -36.75 -7.60 -17.24
C SER A 812 -35.22 -7.73 -17.35
N ASP A 813 -34.62 -6.82 -18.11
CA ASP A 813 -33.28 -6.91 -18.68
C ASP A 813 -32.47 -5.62 -18.47
N MET A 814 -33.07 -4.54 -17.96
CA MET A 814 -32.39 -3.26 -17.72
C MET A 814 -32.59 -2.76 -16.29
N VAL A 815 -31.54 -2.21 -15.69
CA VAL A 815 -31.59 -1.48 -14.42
C VAL A 815 -30.85 -0.15 -14.56
N PHE A 816 -31.45 0.90 -14.03
CA PHE A 816 -30.79 2.18 -13.77
C PHE A 816 -30.58 2.33 -12.26
N THR A 817 -29.42 2.83 -11.87
CA THR A 817 -29.04 3.06 -10.47
C THR A 817 -28.59 4.51 -10.31
N ILE A 818 -28.96 5.15 -9.21
CA ILE A 818 -28.41 6.44 -8.79
C ILE A 818 -28.04 6.31 -7.32
N ASP A 819 -26.79 6.58 -6.97
CA ASP A 819 -26.28 6.53 -5.60
C ASP A 819 -25.59 7.84 -5.21
N TYR A 820 -25.76 8.24 -3.95
CA TYR A 820 -24.96 9.26 -3.28
C TYR A 820 -24.28 8.66 -2.05
N TYR A 821 -23.02 9.01 -1.88
CA TYR A 821 -22.13 8.58 -0.81
C TYR A 821 -21.55 9.80 -0.10
N HIS A 822 -21.51 9.76 1.22
CA HIS A 822 -20.80 10.71 2.06
C HIS A 822 -19.99 9.95 3.10
N LYS A 823 -18.69 10.21 3.20
CA LYS A 823 -17.82 9.70 4.26
C LYS A 823 -17.16 10.85 5.00
N ASP A 824 -17.26 10.86 6.32
CA ASP A 824 -16.33 11.57 7.21
C ASP A 824 -15.26 10.58 7.68
N ILE A 825 -14.00 10.93 7.55
CA ILE A 825 -12.84 10.14 7.95
C ILE A 825 -12.09 10.93 9.02
N ALA A 826 -11.75 10.29 10.15
CA ALA A 826 -11.17 10.99 11.29
C ALA A 826 -10.15 10.13 12.05
N ASN A 827 -9.31 10.78 12.87
CA ASN A 827 -8.25 10.17 13.66
C ASN A 827 -7.19 9.44 12.79
N ILE A 828 -6.94 9.92 11.57
CA ILE A 828 -5.92 9.36 10.67
C ILE A 828 -4.54 9.50 11.33
N LEU A 829 -3.74 8.43 11.27
CA LEU A 829 -2.45 8.37 11.95
C LEU A 829 -1.38 9.14 11.16
N THR A 830 -0.76 10.14 11.80
CA THR A 830 0.30 10.99 11.24
C THR A 830 1.42 11.22 12.27
N VAL A 831 2.50 11.92 11.86
CA VAL A 831 3.61 12.35 12.73
C VAL A 831 3.65 13.89 12.77
N ARG A 832 4.06 14.45 13.90
CA ARG A 832 4.36 15.88 14.07
C ARG A 832 5.36 16.10 15.20
N ALA A 833 6.07 17.22 15.15
CA ALA A 833 6.75 17.75 16.31
C ALA A 833 5.72 18.25 17.34
N THR A 834 5.87 17.88 18.60
CA THR A 834 4.87 18.16 19.66
C THR A 834 5.28 19.23 20.66
N ASN A 835 6.48 19.79 20.47
CA ASN A 835 7.05 20.80 21.36
C ASN A 835 7.72 21.97 20.60
N LEU A 836 7.44 22.14 19.31
CA LEU A 836 7.81 23.35 18.57
C LEU A 836 6.96 24.54 19.09
N ALA A 837 7.59 25.68 19.33
CA ALA A 837 6.93 26.90 19.77
C ALA A 837 6.14 27.55 18.62
N PHE A 838 5.16 28.38 18.93
CA PHE A 838 4.45 29.13 17.88
C PHE A 838 5.36 30.18 17.23
N GLU A 839 6.25 30.73 18.05
CA GLU A 839 7.30 31.68 17.73
C GLU A 839 8.26 31.17 16.65
N ALA A 840 8.40 29.86 16.48
CA ALA A 840 9.21 29.23 15.45
C ALA A 840 8.85 29.70 14.02
N ARG A 841 7.59 30.14 13.83
CA ARG A 841 7.09 30.75 12.59
C ARG A 841 7.71 32.13 12.29
N MET A 842 8.49 32.72 13.18
CA MET A 842 8.98 34.10 13.09
C MET A 842 10.46 34.18 12.65
N PRO A 843 10.88 35.27 11.99
CA PRO A 843 12.28 35.46 11.58
C PRO A 843 13.23 35.45 12.77
N GLY A 844 14.31 34.67 12.71
CA GLY A 844 15.28 34.52 13.80
C GLY A 844 14.86 33.57 14.92
N HIS A 845 13.66 33.00 14.87
CA HIS A 845 13.10 32.09 15.88
C HIS A 845 12.96 30.64 15.38
N ALA A 846 13.40 30.31 14.16
CA ALA A 846 13.27 28.96 13.59
C ALA A 846 13.87 27.88 14.52
N ASN A 847 13.21 26.73 14.63
CA ASN A 847 13.47 25.67 15.64
C ASN A 847 13.20 26.04 17.10
N GLU A 848 12.62 27.20 17.44
CA GLU A 848 12.30 27.51 18.85
C GLU A 848 11.32 26.47 19.43
N LEU A 849 11.64 25.99 20.63
CA LEU A 849 10.88 24.94 21.32
C LEU A 849 10.12 25.54 22.50
N VAL A 850 8.95 24.97 22.80
CA VAL A 850 8.12 25.36 23.95
C VAL A 850 8.98 25.30 25.22
N ALA A 851 9.09 26.44 25.90
CA ALA A 851 9.97 26.61 27.05
C ALA A 851 9.74 25.51 28.12
N GLY A 852 10.82 24.86 28.56
CA GLY A 852 10.78 23.77 29.53
C GLY A 852 10.57 22.36 28.96
N THR A 853 10.38 22.19 27.64
CA THR A 853 10.25 20.86 27.00
C THR A 853 11.59 20.18 26.67
N GLY A 854 12.71 20.89 26.86
CA GLY A 854 14.07 20.39 26.60
C GLY A 854 14.68 20.94 25.30
N PRO A 855 15.93 20.57 24.99
CA PRO A 855 16.71 21.19 23.90
C PRO A 855 16.56 20.50 22.52
N LYS A 856 15.53 19.69 22.31
CA LYS A 856 15.31 18.93 21.05
C LYS A 856 13.83 18.84 20.68
N LYS A 857 13.53 18.80 19.38
CA LYS A 857 12.20 18.45 18.86
C LYS A 857 11.79 17.05 19.35
N ILE A 858 10.50 16.88 19.63
CA ILE A 858 9.85 15.64 20.06
C ILE A 858 8.84 15.26 18.99
N GLU A 859 9.25 14.38 18.08
CA GLU A 859 8.35 13.75 17.13
C GLU A 859 7.42 12.79 17.87
N SER A 860 6.11 12.96 17.66
CA SER A 860 5.08 12.05 18.13
C SER A 860 4.32 11.45 16.95
N PHE A 861 3.83 10.21 17.13
CA PHE A 861 2.88 9.55 16.25
C PHE A 861 1.49 9.60 16.88
N GLY A 862 0.49 10.10 16.13
CA GLY A 862 -0.83 10.36 16.70
C GLY A 862 -1.97 10.50 15.68
N PRO A 863 -3.21 10.54 16.17
CA PRO A 863 -4.43 10.47 15.36
C PRO A 863 -4.91 11.87 14.92
N TRP A 864 -4.10 12.63 14.19
CA TRP A 864 -4.39 14.06 13.94
C TRP A 864 -5.04 14.37 12.58
N GLY A 865 -4.92 13.48 11.59
CA GLY A 865 -5.51 13.72 10.27
C GLY A 865 -7.01 13.38 10.18
N ALA A 866 -7.68 13.94 9.19
CA ALA A 866 -9.08 13.77 8.84
C ALA A 866 -9.33 14.01 7.34
N GLY A 867 -10.52 13.64 6.87
CA GLY A 867 -10.95 13.89 5.50
C GLY A 867 -12.44 13.67 5.28
N THR A 868 -12.93 14.09 4.12
CA THR A 868 -14.31 13.96 3.68
C THR A 868 -14.35 13.52 2.23
N TYR A 869 -15.27 12.61 1.90
CA TYR A 869 -15.53 12.18 0.52
C TYR A 869 -17.02 12.25 0.21
N ASP A 870 -17.37 12.97 -0.86
CA ASP A 870 -18.68 13.00 -1.47
C ASP A 870 -18.62 12.35 -2.87
N GLY A 871 -19.47 11.36 -3.12
CA GLY A 871 -19.53 10.63 -4.38
C GLY A 871 -20.96 10.55 -4.91
N PHE A 872 -21.15 10.84 -6.19
CA PHE A 872 -22.44 10.71 -6.87
C PHE A 872 -22.28 9.82 -8.11
N THR A 873 -22.97 8.69 -8.13
CA THR A 873 -22.87 7.68 -9.20
C THR A 873 -24.20 7.52 -9.92
N ILE A 874 -24.18 7.53 -11.25
CA ILE A 874 -25.27 7.07 -12.11
C ILE A 874 -24.81 5.81 -12.83
N GLY A 875 -25.52 4.70 -12.62
CA GLY A 875 -25.25 3.39 -13.21
C GLY A 875 -26.36 2.94 -14.16
N PHE A 876 -25.97 2.15 -15.16
CA PHE A 876 -26.85 1.51 -16.12
C PHE A 876 -26.34 0.10 -16.42
N GLN A 877 -27.23 -0.89 -16.34
CA GLN A 877 -26.93 -2.28 -16.70
C GLN A 877 -28.01 -2.81 -17.65
N LYS A 878 -27.59 -3.52 -18.71
CA LYS A 878 -28.49 -4.15 -19.69
C LYS A 878 -28.01 -5.54 -20.11
N ARG A 879 -28.91 -6.52 -20.03
CA ARG A 879 -28.74 -7.92 -20.45
C ARG A 879 -29.65 -8.22 -21.64
N MET A 880 -29.24 -7.84 -22.86
CA MET A 880 -30.10 -7.94 -24.05
C MET A 880 -30.46 -9.39 -24.41
N SER A 881 -29.57 -10.33 -24.12
CA SER A 881 -29.78 -11.78 -24.24
C SER A 881 -28.67 -12.51 -23.47
N HIS A 882 -28.71 -13.85 -23.43
CA HIS A 882 -27.59 -14.69 -22.97
C HIS A 882 -26.23 -14.39 -23.66
N ARG A 883 -26.23 -13.65 -24.78
CA ARG A 883 -25.03 -13.34 -25.57
C ARG A 883 -24.53 -11.90 -25.46
N PHE A 884 -25.24 -11.03 -24.72
CA PHE A 884 -24.88 -9.60 -24.66
C PHE A 884 -25.20 -9.00 -23.29
N THR A 885 -24.14 -8.64 -22.57
CA THR A 885 -24.20 -7.91 -21.30
C THR A 885 -23.38 -6.64 -21.42
N VAL A 886 -23.96 -5.50 -21.03
CA VAL A 886 -23.27 -4.21 -20.94
C VAL A 886 -23.63 -3.53 -19.64
N GLN A 887 -22.64 -2.91 -19.00
CA GLN A 887 -22.80 -2.01 -17.89
C GLN A 887 -22.03 -0.72 -18.17
N ALA A 888 -22.59 0.42 -17.78
CA ALA A 888 -21.92 1.72 -17.82
C ALA A 888 -22.22 2.49 -16.54
N ASN A 889 -21.23 3.18 -16.00
CA ASN A 889 -21.31 3.97 -14.79
C ASN A 889 -20.59 5.30 -15.00
N TYR A 890 -21.23 6.39 -14.57
CA TYR A 890 -20.60 7.71 -14.41
C TYR A 890 -20.56 8.05 -12.93
N THR A 891 -19.39 8.45 -12.42
CA THR A 891 -19.21 8.89 -11.04
C THR A 891 -18.60 10.29 -11.04
N PHE A 892 -19.24 11.21 -10.32
CA PHE A 892 -18.67 12.48 -9.90
C PHE A 892 -18.15 12.33 -8.46
N THR A 893 -16.98 12.88 -8.15
CA THR A 893 -16.43 12.87 -6.79
C THR A 893 -15.92 14.24 -6.37
N HIS A 894 -16.00 14.51 -5.08
CA HIS A 894 -15.34 15.61 -4.42
C HIS A 894 -14.79 15.12 -3.08
N ALA A 895 -13.48 15.25 -2.87
CA ALA A 895 -12.87 14.85 -1.60
C ALA A 895 -11.86 15.89 -1.12
N THR A 896 -11.83 16.09 0.18
CA THR A 896 -10.89 16.97 0.88
C THR A 896 -10.33 16.25 2.08
N ASP A 897 -9.09 16.52 2.45
CA ASP A 897 -8.46 15.99 3.65
C ASP A 897 -7.42 17.01 4.14
N ASP A 898 -6.72 16.69 5.22
CA ASP A 898 -5.65 17.49 5.81
C ASP A 898 -4.31 16.71 5.92
N VAL A 899 -4.14 15.65 5.13
CA VAL A 899 -2.89 14.88 5.05
C VAL A 899 -2.22 15.13 3.70
N LEU A 900 -0.94 15.50 3.68
CA LEU A 900 -0.26 15.93 2.45
C LEU A 900 -0.22 14.83 1.36
N ASN A 901 -0.07 13.57 1.76
CA ASN A 901 0.10 12.42 0.89
C ASN A 901 -0.74 11.23 1.39
N SER A 902 -1.48 10.58 0.48
CA SER A 902 -2.29 9.39 0.82
C SER A 902 -1.48 8.11 1.05
N ASN A 903 -0.21 8.06 0.63
CA ASN A 903 0.66 6.89 0.77
C ASN A 903 1.45 6.92 2.08
N LEU A 904 1.12 6.00 3.00
CA LEU A 904 1.73 5.87 4.33
C LEU A 904 2.88 4.83 4.34
N THR A 905 3.81 4.92 3.39
CA THR A 905 5.04 4.11 3.39
C THR A 905 6.08 4.67 4.37
N SER A 906 7.19 3.95 4.56
CA SER A 906 8.34 4.43 5.32
C SER A 906 9.50 4.74 4.36
N GLU A 907 10.13 5.91 4.47
CA GLU A 907 11.18 6.41 3.55
C GLU A 907 12.44 5.52 3.54
N ILE A 908 12.61 4.70 4.58
CA ILE A 908 13.65 3.67 4.66
C ILE A 908 13.41 2.56 3.60
N GLN A 909 12.16 2.35 3.16
CA GLN A 909 11.79 1.33 2.16
C GLN A 909 12.15 1.73 0.73
N SER A 910 12.21 3.03 0.41
CA SER A 910 12.51 3.51 -0.94
C SER A 910 14.01 3.68 -1.21
N GLY A 911 14.83 3.79 -0.16
CA GLY A 911 16.27 4.04 -0.29
C GLY A 911 16.62 5.45 -0.79
N SER A 912 15.62 6.33 -0.94
CA SER A 912 15.75 7.67 -1.55
C SER A 912 16.35 8.74 -0.62
N GLY A 913 16.53 8.44 0.66
CA GLY A 913 16.99 9.39 1.68
C GLY A 913 15.82 10.13 2.34
N VAL A 914 15.99 10.43 3.63
CA VAL A 914 14.90 10.95 4.47
C VAL A 914 14.77 12.47 4.44
N ASN A 915 13.55 12.93 4.15
CA ASN A 915 12.99 14.20 4.63
C ASN A 915 11.88 13.88 5.65
N PHE A 916 12.31 13.27 6.77
CA PHE A 916 11.49 12.93 7.93
C PHE A 916 10.33 11.96 7.64
N LEU A 917 10.62 10.66 7.71
CA LEU A 917 9.64 9.62 8.04
C LEU A 917 8.42 9.44 7.11
N ALA A 918 8.45 9.82 5.82
CA ALA A 918 7.49 9.45 4.74
C ALA A 918 5.97 9.64 4.95
N LEU A 919 5.51 9.92 6.16
CA LEU A 919 4.40 10.80 6.45
C LEU A 919 4.83 12.20 6.01
N ALA A 920 4.75 12.43 4.70
CA ALA A 920 5.05 13.73 4.11
C ALA A 920 4.15 14.79 4.78
N GLY A 921 4.79 15.84 5.29
CA GLY A 921 4.16 16.81 6.18
C GLY A 921 4.17 16.35 7.64
N LEU A 922 5.10 16.91 8.42
CA LEU A 922 4.80 17.16 9.83
C LEU A 922 3.60 18.11 9.84
N SER A 923 2.40 17.62 10.19
CA SER A 923 1.26 18.52 10.38
C SER A 923 1.64 19.54 11.45
N ASP A 924 1.35 20.83 11.26
CA ASP A 924 1.90 21.86 12.14
C ASP A 924 1.76 21.52 13.64
N SER A 925 2.87 21.73 14.33
CA SER A 925 3.08 21.38 15.72
C SER A 925 2.06 22.04 16.66
N PHE A 926 1.61 23.25 16.33
CA PHE A 926 0.82 24.06 17.25
C PHE A 926 -0.68 23.71 17.24
N VAL A 927 -1.21 23.45 18.44
CA VAL A 927 -2.66 23.29 18.66
C VAL A 927 -3.06 24.07 19.91
N GLY A 928 -3.79 25.17 19.72
CA GLY A 928 -4.19 26.06 20.82
C GLY A 928 -4.60 27.46 20.37
N PRO A 929 -4.90 28.37 21.32
CA PRO A 929 -5.13 29.78 21.03
C PRO A 929 -3.80 30.48 20.67
N VAL A 930 -3.78 31.16 19.52
CA VAL A 930 -2.56 31.80 18.99
C VAL A 930 -2.13 32.99 19.86
N PRO A 931 -0.85 33.09 20.26
CA PRO A 931 -0.35 34.22 21.04
C PRO A 931 -0.31 35.53 20.22
N LEU A 932 -0.20 36.66 20.91
CA LEU A 932 0.12 37.94 20.27
C LEU A 932 1.60 37.94 19.87
N VAL A 933 1.89 38.02 18.59
CA VAL A 933 3.25 38.10 18.04
C VAL A 933 3.44 39.32 17.14
N THR A 934 4.69 39.76 17.02
CA THR A 934 5.11 40.88 16.18
C THR A 934 6.33 40.45 15.36
N ASP A 935 6.29 40.66 14.04
CA ASP A 935 7.44 40.39 13.17
C ASP A 935 8.51 41.46 13.40
N ALA A 936 9.68 41.03 13.87
CA ALA A 936 10.80 41.89 14.22
C ALA A 936 11.33 42.73 13.04
N ASN A 937 11.18 42.25 11.80
CA ASN A 937 11.67 42.95 10.60
C ASN A 937 10.62 43.93 10.04
N THR A 938 9.34 43.58 10.10
CA THR A 938 8.26 44.37 9.45
C THR A 938 7.42 45.20 10.42
N GLY A 939 7.51 44.92 11.72
CA GLY A 939 6.67 45.54 12.75
C GLY A 939 5.18 45.15 12.68
N GLN A 940 4.79 44.24 11.78
CA GLN A 940 3.42 43.77 11.68
C GLN A 940 3.07 42.88 12.88
N THR A 941 1.82 42.97 13.34
CA THR A 941 1.32 42.20 14.50
C THR A 941 0.06 41.46 14.11
N ASN A 942 -0.18 40.30 14.73
CA ASN A 942 -1.40 39.53 14.51
C ASN A 942 -2.59 39.98 15.39
N ALA A 943 -2.52 41.16 16.03
CA ALA A 943 -3.56 41.65 16.94
C ALA A 943 -4.89 41.92 16.23
N SER A 944 -4.84 42.57 15.06
CA SER A 944 -6.02 43.01 14.30
C SER A 944 -6.50 41.95 13.29
N GLY A 945 -5.60 41.12 12.77
CA GLY A 945 -5.88 40.08 11.78
C GLY A 945 -4.67 39.16 11.57
N PRO A 946 -4.78 38.12 10.71
CA PRO A 946 -3.64 37.31 10.29
C PRO A 946 -2.69 38.10 9.37
N PHE A 947 -1.43 37.69 9.30
CA PHE A 947 -0.44 38.22 8.35
C PHE A 947 0.57 37.14 7.91
N ILE A 948 1.44 37.49 6.95
CA ILE A 948 2.58 36.65 6.52
C ILE A 948 3.86 37.35 7.02
N SER A 949 4.66 36.66 7.82
CA SER A 949 5.93 37.19 8.34
C SER A 949 7.03 37.22 7.26
N SER A 950 8.10 37.96 7.52
CA SER A 950 9.19 38.18 6.56
C SER A 950 10.07 36.96 6.24
N ASN A 951 9.91 35.84 6.95
CA ASN A 951 10.39 34.50 6.55
C ASN A 951 9.35 33.73 5.69
N ASN A 952 8.32 34.42 5.19
CA ASN A 952 7.23 33.94 4.35
C ASN A 952 6.22 32.98 5.03
N ASN A 953 6.24 32.92 6.37
CA ASN A 953 5.40 31.99 7.14
C ASN A 953 4.04 32.60 7.53
N PRO A 954 2.97 31.78 7.60
CA PRO A 954 1.65 32.27 7.99
C PRO A 954 1.51 32.41 9.51
N VAL A 955 0.99 33.57 9.94
CA VAL A 955 0.74 33.92 11.34
C VAL A 955 -0.76 34.22 11.54
N PRO A 956 -1.54 33.39 12.25
CA PRO A 956 -2.98 33.63 12.46
C PRO A 956 -3.23 34.75 13.46
N LYS A 957 -4.45 35.31 13.42
CA LYS A 957 -4.89 36.35 14.37
C LYS A 957 -4.81 35.87 15.82
N ALA A 958 -4.21 36.66 16.69
CA ALA A 958 -4.10 36.38 18.12
C ALA A 958 -5.46 36.05 18.77
N GLY A 959 -5.46 35.09 19.69
CA GLY A 959 -6.65 34.58 20.38
C GLY A 959 -7.56 33.66 19.54
N THR A 960 -7.28 33.49 18.24
CA THR A 960 -7.96 32.47 17.41
C THR A 960 -7.44 31.09 17.77
N TYR A 961 -8.32 30.10 17.89
CA TYR A 961 -7.88 28.70 18.04
C TYR A 961 -7.31 28.20 16.71
N TYR A 962 -6.10 27.64 16.76
CA TYR A 962 -5.38 27.08 15.64
C TYR A 962 -5.16 25.59 15.87
N ASN A 963 -5.23 24.83 14.78
CA ASN A 963 -4.93 23.41 14.75
C ASN A 963 -4.08 23.18 13.50
N GLY A 964 -2.82 22.80 13.68
CA GLY A 964 -1.86 22.76 12.58
C GLY A 964 -2.30 21.95 11.36
N ALA A 965 -2.87 20.75 11.57
CA ALA A 965 -3.43 19.96 10.48
C ALA A 965 -4.50 20.72 9.65
N ASN A 966 -5.29 21.62 10.25
CA ASN A 966 -6.29 22.38 9.48
C ASN A 966 -5.67 23.34 8.45
N ILE A 967 -4.37 23.67 8.53
CA ILE A 967 -3.68 24.48 7.51
C ILE A 967 -3.50 23.66 6.24
N ASP A 968 -3.16 22.37 6.39
CA ASP A 968 -2.93 21.41 5.32
C ASP A 968 -4.22 21.06 4.54
N LYS A 969 -5.39 21.52 5.02
CA LYS A 969 -6.68 21.16 4.46
C LYS A 969 -6.85 21.61 3.01
N GLY A 970 -6.90 20.65 2.11
CA GLY A 970 -6.99 20.88 0.66
C GLY A 970 -7.83 19.84 -0.07
N ARG A 971 -7.70 19.77 -1.41
CA ARG A 971 -8.26 18.65 -2.17
C ARG A 971 -7.48 17.37 -1.89
N SER A 972 -8.15 16.23 -1.94
CA SER A 972 -7.47 14.93 -1.85
C SER A 972 -6.75 14.59 -3.16
N ASP A 973 -5.55 14.03 -3.06
CA ASP A 973 -4.80 13.40 -4.16
C ASP A 973 -5.55 12.18 -4.72
N LEU A 974 -6.31 11.48 -3.87
CA LEU A 974 -7.20 10.37 -4.22
C LEU A 974 -8.46 10.79 -5.00
N ALA A 975 -8.75 12.09 -5.17
CA ALA A 975 -9.99 12.56 -5.79
C ALA A 975 -9.94 12.54 -7.33
N LEU A 976 -10.70 11.63 -7.95
CA LEU A 976 -10.92 11.59 -9.40
C LEU A 976 -12.28 12.22 -9.74
N ASN A 977 -12.29 13.55 -9.95
CA ASN A 977 -13.51 14.36 -10.03
C ASN A 977 -14.58 13.80 -10.98
N HIS A 978 -14.19 13.29 -12.15
CA HIS A 978 -15.09 12.62 -13.08
C HIS A 978 -14.51 11.27 -13.50
N THR A 979 -15.30 10.21 -13.41
CA THR A 979 -14.95 8.88 -13.95
C THR A 979 -16.14 8.31 -14.71
N PHE A 980 -15.94 8.04 -16.01
CA PHE A 980 -16.85 7.25 -16.84
C PHE A 980 -16.21 5.88 -17.10
N LEU A 981 -17.00 4.83 -16.90
CA LEU A 981 -16.61 3.43 -17.05
C LEU A 981 -17.72 2.72 -17.83
N ALA A 982 -17.36 1.98 -18.87
CA ALA A 982 -18.27 1.09 -19.57
C ALA A 982 -17.58 -0.24 -19.87
N HIS A 983 -18.27 -1.36 -19.66
CA HIS A 983 -17.76 -2.68 -19.96
C HIS A 983 -18.86 -3.62 -20.46
N GLY A 984 -18.47 -4.67 -21.16
CA GLY A 984 -19.43 -5.67 -21.63
C GLY A 984 -18.80 -6.89 -22.29
N ILE A 985 -19.63 -7.91 -22.48
CA ILE A 985 -19.30 -9.18 -23.14
C ILE A 985 -20.32 -9.42 -24.26
N VAL A 986 -19.82 -9.79 -25.43
CA VAL A 986 -20.59 -10.01 -26.66
C VAL A 986 -20.18 -11.34 -27.29
N GLN A 987 -21.09 -12.30 -27.34
CA GLN A 987 -20.91 -13.56 -28.07
C GLN A 987 -21.45 -13.42 -29.49
N LEU A 988 -20.52 -13.43 -30.45
CA LEU A 988 -20.76 -13.34 -31.88
C LEU A 988 -21.02 -14.73 -32.50
N PRO A 989 -21.50 -14.79 -33.76
CA PRO A 989 -21.59 -16.05 -34.49
C PRO A 989 -20.25 -16.81 -34.55
N TRP A 990 -20.34 -18.12 -34.81
CA TRP A 990 -19.20 -19.03 -34.87
C TRP A 990 -18.32 -19.03 -33.61
N THR A 991 -18.91 -19.02 -32.41
CA THR A 991 -18.16 -19.15 -31.13
C THR A 991 -17.01 -18.14 -30.95
N ILE A 992 -17.15 -16.96 -31.55
CA ILE A 992 -16.28 -15.80 -31.33
C ILE A 992 -16.89 -14.97 -30.19
N GLU A 993 -16.04 -14.45 -29.34
CA GLU A 993 -16.41 -13.65 -28.18
C GLU A 993 -15.57 -12.38 -28.15
N LEU A 994 -16.21 -11.27 -27.82
CA LEU A 994 -15.59 -9.97 -27.69
C LEU A 994 -15.96 -9.40 -26.33
N SER A 995 -14.97 -8.95 -25.57
CA SER A 995 -15.19 -8.23 -24.32
C SER A 995 -14.30 -6.98 -24.28
N SER A 996 -14.73 -5.96 -23.55
CA SER A 996 -13.98 -4.72 -23.44
C SER A 996 -14.29 -3.96 -22.16
N ILE A 997 -13.30 -3.20 -21.69
CA ILE A 997 -13.38 -2.25 -20.59
C ILE A 997 -12.92 -0.89 -21.15
N PHE A 998 -13.83 0.07 -21.21
CA PHE A 998 -13.54 1.46 -21.56
C PHE A 998 -13.62 2.32 -20.29
N ARG A 999 -12.57 3.09 -20.01
CA ARG A 999 -12.52 4.03 -18.88
C ARG A 999 -11.98 5.37 -19.34
N ALA A 1000 -12.71 6.44 -19.02
CA ALA A 1000 -12.29 7.83 -19.22
C ALA A 1000 -12.48 8.59 -17.91
N GLN A 1001 -11.42 9.23 -17.41
CA GLN A 1001 -11.47 9.94 -16.13
C GLN A 1001 -10.62 11.23 -16.16
N SER A 1002 -10.91 12.13 -15.22
CA SER A 1002 -10.01 13.24 -14.88
C SER A 1002 -8.62 12.71 -14.53
N GLY A 1003 -7.57 13.51 -14.73
CA GLY A 1003 -6.28 13.24 -14.11
C GLY A 1003 -6.39 13.30 -12.59
N PHE A 1004 -5.42 12.71 -11.91
CA PHE A 1004 -5.24 12.89 -10.46
C PHE A 1004 -4.89 14.36 -10.16
N HIS A 1005 -5.14 14.80 -8.93
CA HIS A 1005 -4.70 16.11 -8.47
C HIS A 1005 -3.27 16.06 -7.95
N TYR A 1006 -2.56 17.17 -8.06
CA TYR A 1006 -1.20 17.33 -7.55
C TYR A 1006 -0.96 18.78 -7.13
N THR A 1007 -0.07 18.99 -6.17
CA THR A 1007 0.33 20.33 -5.72
C THR A 1007 1.48 20.88 -6.55
N ARG A 1008 1.65 22.21 -6.48
CA ARG A 1008 2.77 22.95 -7.06
C ARG A 1008 3.75 23.28 -5.95
N GLY A 1009 4.91 22.62 -5.96
CA GLY A 1009 6.01 22.88 -5.04
C GLY A 1009 6.94 23.97 -5.60
N PRO A 1010 7.05 25.15 -4.97
CA PRO A 1010 8.10 26.11 -5.33
C PRO A 1010 9.47 25.57 -4.89
N ASN A 1011 10.52 25.91 -5.64
CA ASN A 1011 11.90 25.58 -5.26
C ASN A 1011 12.28 26.36 -3.99
N GLY A 1012 12.54 25.67 -2.88
CA GLY A 1012 12.73 26.28 -1.55
C GLY A 1012 11.48 26.96 -0.98
N GLY A 1013 10.34 26.26 -0.97
CA GLY A 1013 9.05 26.78 -0.51
C GLY A 1013 8.96 27.19 0.97
N PRO A 1014 7.82 27.74 1.45
CA PRO A 1014 7.72 28.28 2.81
C PRO A 1014 7.89 27.23 3.93
N ASP A 1015 8.45 27.65 5.06
CA ASP A 1015 8.66 26.85 6.29
C ASP A 1015 7.36 26.85 7.12
N PHE A 1016 6.37 26.07 6.68
CA PHE A 1016 5.00 26.22 7.17
C PHE A 1016 4.79 25.89 8.65
N ASP A 1017 5.70 25.16 9.32
CA ASP A 1017 5.69 24.86 10.76
C ASP A 1017 6.71 25.68 11.57
N GLY A 1018 7.69 26.33 10.93
CA GLY A 1018 8.73 27.15 11.60
C GLY A 1018 9.95 26.33 12.04
N ASP A 1019 10.09 25.12 11.50
CA ASP A 1019 11.05 24.13 11.94
C ASP A 1019 12.47 24.38 11.36
N GLY A 1020 12.64 25.41 10.53
CA GLY A 1020 13.89 25.80 9.88
C GLY A 1020 14.26 24.95 8.66
N LEU A 1021 13.36 24.08 8.21
CA LEU A 1021 13.46 23.34 6.95
C LEU A 1021 12.35 23.80 6.00
N PHE A 1022 12.70 23.90 4.72
CA PHE A 1022 11.77 24.34 3.68
C PHE A 1022 11.14 23.10 3.00
N ASN A 1023 10.32 22.37 3.76
CA ASN A 1023 9.69 21.09 3.37
C ASN A 1023 8.15 21.11 3.51
N GLY A 1024 7.50 22.13 2.95
CA GLY A 1024 6.02 22.22 2.94
C GLY A 1024 5.46 22.69 1.61
N GLU A 1025 4.38 22.03 1.16
CA GLU A 1025 3.63 22.48 -0.01
C GLU A 1025 2.75 23.69 0.31
N GLY A 1026 2.41 24.49 -0.70
CA GLY A 1026 1.71 25.75 -0.49
C GLY A 1026 0.30 25.63 0.12
N LEU A 1027 0.06 26.36 1.20
CA LEU A 1027 -1.22 26.39 1.90
C LEU A 1027 -1.92 27.76 1.75
N ASN A 1028 -3.24 27.74 1.56
CA ASN A 1028 -4.03 28.97 1.34
C ASN A 1028 -4.31 29.68 2.67
N PHE A 1029 -3.36 30.49 3.10
CA PHE A 1029 -3.51 31.31 4.30
C PHE A 1029 -4.15 32.67 4.01
N ALA A 1030 -5.04 33.12 4.91
CA ALA A 1030 -5.69 34.42 4.88
C ALA A 1030 -6.45 34.81 3.59
N GLY A 1031 -6.75 33.85 2.70
CA GLY A 1031 -7.52 34.10 1.47
C GLY A 1031 -6.78 34.85 0.38
N GLN A 1032 -5.44 34.89 0.42
CA GLN A 1032 -4.64 35.44 -0.67
C GLN A 1032 -4.40 34.40 -1.77
N GLY A 1033 -4.35 34.86 -3.03
CA GLY A 1033 -3.80 34.18 -4.20
C GLY A 1033 -3.84 32.64 -4.26
N VAL A 1034 -4.84 32.09 -4.94
CA VAL A 1034 -5.13 30.65 -5.17
C VAL A 1034 -3.98 29.83 -5.81
N GLN A 1035 -2.81 30.41 -6.10
CA GLN A 1035 -1.77 29.87 -6.99
C GLN A 1035 -0.93 28.68 -6.46
N TYR A 1036 -0.98 28.39 -5.16
CA TYR A 1036 -0.10 27.38 -4.53
C TYR A 1036 -0.83 26.33 -3.69
N ALA A 1037 -2.16 26.37 -3.61
CA ALA A 1037 -2.93 25.49 -2.72
C ALA A 1037 -2.75 23.99 -3.03
N ARG A 1038 -2.69 23.17 -1.98
CA ARG A 1038 -2.58 21.71 -2.05
C ARG A 1038 -3.59 21.05 -3.00
N ASN A 1039 -3.07 20.19 -3.89
CA ASN A 1039 -3.83 19.43 -4.89
C ASN A 1039 -4.77 20.29 -5.76
N ILE A 1040 -4.37 21.53 -6.07
CA ILE A 1040 -5.18 22.40 -6.94
C ILE A 1040 -5.03 22.08 -8.43
N ASN A 1041 -3.85 21.62 -8.84
CA ASN A 1041 -3.57 21.29 -10.24
C ASN A 1041 -4.09 19.88 -10.55
N THR A 1042 -4.43 19.63 -11.81
CA THR A 1042 -4.95 18.34 -12.26
C THR A 1042 -4.13 17.85 -13.43
N ALA A 1043 -3.69 16.59 -13.39
CA ALA A 1043 -2.92 15.96 -14.46
C ALA A 1043 -3.76 15.81 -15.75
N PRO A 1044 -3.13 15.53 -16.91
CA PRO A 1044 -3.85 15.21 -18.15
C PRO A 1044 -4.87 14.07 -17.97
N SER A 1045 -5.96 14.11 -18.74
CA SER A 1045 -7.04 13.13 -18.62
C SER A 1045 -6.60 11.71 -19.01
N PHE A 1046 -7.01 10.72 -18.22
CA PHE A 1046 -6.80 9.32 -18.54
C PHE A 1046 -7.94 8.82 -19.43
N VAL A 1047 -7.62 8.19 -20.56
CA VAL A 1047 -8.58 7.48 -21.41
C VAL A 1047 -7.94 6.17 -21.88
N ASN A 1048 -8.60 5.07 -21.57
CA ASN A 1048 -8.10 3.72 -21.83
C ASN A 1048 -9.23 2.83 -22.36
N MET A 1049 -8.87 1.94 -23.28
CA MET A 1049 -9.76 0.88 -23.78
C MET A 1049 -8.99 -0.43 -23.78
N ASP A 1050 -9.35 -1.33 -22.90
CA ASP A 1050 -8.85 -2.71 -22.88
C ASP A 1050 -9.87 -3.59 -23.62
N MET A 1051 -9.41 -4.54 -24.43
CA MET A 1051 -10.26 -5.37 -25.28
C MET A 1051 -9.70 -6.77 -25.43
N ARG A 1052 -10.58 -7.78 -25.41
CA ARG A 1052 -10.25 -9.16 -25.74
C ARG A 1052 -11.12 -9.64 -26.91
N VAL A 1053 -10.50 -10.45 -27.77
CA VAL A 1053 -11.17 -11.29 -28.76
C VAL A 1053 -10.80 -12.74 -28.47
N ALA A 1054 -11.78 -13.60 -28.28
CA ALA A 1054 -11.58 -15.03 -28.03
C ALA A 1054 -12.35 -15.89 -29.03
N LYS A 1055 -11.79 -17.06 -29.34
CA LYS A 1055 -12.40 -18.08 -30.21
C LYS A 1055 -12.42 -19.40 -29.47
N ARG A 1056 -13.63 -19.91 -29.16
CA ARG A 1056 -13.82 -21.22 -28.53
C ARG A 1056 -13.97 -22.31 -29.61
N PHE A 1057 -13.30 -23.45 -29.40
CA PHE A 1057 -13.31 -24.65 -30.23
C PHE A 1057 -13.73 -25.85 -29.38
N ASN A 1058 -14.78 -26.57 -29.79
CA ASN A 1058 -15.17 -27.83 -29.15
C ASN A 1058 -14.39 -28.96 -29.81
N ILE A 1059 -13.43 -29.56 -29.09
CA ILE A 1059 -12.61 -30.68 -29.60
C ILE A 1059 -13.37 -32.00 -29.41
N ARG A 1060 -14.02 -32.16 -28.26
CA ARG A 1060 -14.96 -33.24 -27.92
C ARG A 1060 -16.11 -32.66 -27.10
N GLU A 1061 -17.07 -33.49 -26.71
CA GLU A 1061 -18.22 -33.09 -25.88
C GLU A 1061 -17.82 -32.39 -24.57
N ARG A 1062 -16.72 -32.84 -23.94
CA ARG A 1062 -16.17 -32.27 -22.71
C ARG A 1062 -14.98 -31.35 -22.95
N VAL A 1063 -14.09 -31.70 -23.89
CA VAL A 1063 -12.83 -30.98 -24.12
C VAL A 1063 -13.03 -29.76 -25.03
N LYS A 1064 -12.75 -28.57 -24.49
CA LYS A 1064 -12.81 -27.26 -25.17
C LYS A 1064 -11.42 -26.63 -25.22
N ALA A 1065 -11.10 -25.98 -26.33
CA ALA A 1065 -9.93 -25.10 -26.42
C ALA A 1065 -10.38 -23.67 -26.74
N GLN A 1066 -9.71 -22.67 -26.18
CA GLN A 1066 -9.95 -21.26 -26.41
C GLN A 1066 -8.63 -20.58 -26.78
N VAL A 1067 -8.60 -19.91 -27.93
CA VAL A 1067 -7.51 -19.02 -28.32
C VAL A 1067 -7.97 -17.60 -28.03
N LEU A 1068 -7.14 -16.82 -27.35
CA LEU A 1068 -7.44 -15.47 -26.89
C LEU A 1068 -6.40 -14.49 -27.43
N PHE A 1069 -6.86 -13.30 -27.83
CA PHE A 1069 -6.03 -12.14 -28.15
C PHE A 1069 -6.51 -10.97 -27.32
N GLU A 1070 -5.62 -10.37 -26.56
CA GLU A 1070 -5.91 -9.24 -25.66
C GLU A 1070 -5.08 -8.04 -26.07
N PHE A 1071 -5.71 -6.87 -26.02
CA PHE A 1071 -5.10 -5.56 -26.24
C PHE A 1071 -5.42 -4.68 -25.05
N PHE A 1072 -4.37 -4.20 -24.38
CA PHE A 1072 -4.49 -3.19 -23.33
C PHE A 1072 -4.13 -1.84 -23.92
N ASN A 1073 -4.82 -0.76 -23.52
CA ASN A 1073 -4.68 0.55 -24.13
C ASN A 1073 -4.76 0.51 -25.68
N LEU A 1074 -5.83 -0.10 -26.22
CA LEU A 1074 -6.08 -0.29 -27.65
C LEU A 1074 -5.96 1.00 -28.47
N LEU A 1075 -6.32 2.14 -27.86
CA LEU A 1075 -6.26 3.48 -28.44
C LEU A 1075 -4.83 4.04 -28.56
N ASN A 1076 -3.84 3.36 -27.96
CA ASN A 1076 -2.45 3.80 -27.81
C ASN A 1076 -2.31 5.24 -27.30
N LYS A 1077 -3.03 5.58 -26.22
CA LYS A 1077 -2.94 6.90 -25.60
C LYS A 1077 -1.85 6.87 -24.54
N GLY A 1078 -0.89 7.80 -24.61
CA GLY A 1078 0.03 8.08 -23.51
C GLY A 1078 -0.74 8.65 -22.32
N ASN A 1079 -1.18 7.77 -21.43
CA ASN A 1079 -1.87 8.14 -20.21
C ASN A 1079 -0.83 8.56 -19.16
N THR A 1080 -0.97 9.75 -18.58
CA THR A 1080 -0.01 10.26 -17.58
C THR A 1080 -0.02 9.39 -16.33
N ALA A 1081 1.17 8.96 -15.93
CA ALA A 1081 1.46 8.25 -14.69
C ALA A 1081 1.91 9.22 -13.59
N ALA A 1082 2.88 10.07 -13.90
CA ALA A 1082 3.42 11.08 -12.99
C ALA A 1082 3.67 12.41 -13.73
N VAL A 1083 3.59 13.51 -12.98
CA VAL A 1083 3.86 14.88 -13.46
C VAL A 1083 4.94 15.54 -12.62
N GLN A 1084 5.65 16.52 -13.20
CA GLN A 1084 6.55 17.38 -12.44
C GLN A 1084 5.75 18.29 -11.51
N GLY A 1085 5.87 18.06 -10.19
CA GLY A 1085 5.28 18.92 -9.17
C GLY A 1085 6.10 20.16 -8.84
N LEU A 1086 7.40 20.16 -9.13
CA LEU A 1086 8.34 21.21 -8.72
C LEU A 1086 8.52 22.31 -9.77
N GLU A 1087 8.70 23.55 -9.31
CA GLU A 1087 9.10 24.70 -10.14
C GLU A 1087 10.62 24.79 -10.31
N GLY A 1088 11.09 25.36 -11.42
CA GLY A 1088 12.53 25.60 -11.68
C GLY A 1088 13.35 24.35 -12.04
N THR A 1089 12.77 23.15 -11.99
CA THR A 1089 13.41 21.89 -12.38
C THR A 1089 13.35 21.64 -13.90
N SER A 1090 14.17 20.71 -14.38
CA SER A 1090 14.03 20.06 -15.69
C SER A 1090 13.70 18.57 -15.50
N PRO A 1091 12.62 18.02 -16.11
CA PRO A 1091 11.59 18.70 -16.90
C PRO A 1091 10.82 19.76 -16.10
N ALA A 1092 10.18 20.69 -16.82
CA ALA A 1092 9.48 21.84 -16.24
C ALA A 1092 8.16 21.46 -15.53
N PHE A 1093 7.71 22.31 -14.60
CA PHE A 1093 6.46 22.14 -13.84
C PHE A 1093 5.26 21.76 -14.72
N GLY A 1094 4.46 20.81 -14.25
CA GLY A 1094 3.25 20.31 -14.91
C GLY A 1094 3.48 19.44 -16.15
N SER A 1095 4.72 19.23 -16.58
CA SER A 1095 5.04 18.28 -17.64
C SER A 1095 4.88 16.83 -17.15
N THR A 1096 4.45 15.93 -18.05
CA THR A 1096 4.41 14.49 -17.76
C THR A 1096 5.84 13.95 -17.69
N VAL A 1097 6.28 13.52 -16.49
CA VAL A 1097 7.59 12.89 -16.29
C VAL A 1097 7.53 11.37 -16.51
N GLN A 1098 6.35 10.77 -16.42
CA GLN A 1098 6.14 9.35 -16.71
C GLN A 1098 4.78 9.11 -17.36
N TYR A 1099 4.76 8.22 -18.34
CA TYR A 1099 3.55 7.67 -18.94
C TYR A 1099 3.32 6.24 -18.45
N LEU A 1100 2.05 5.87 -18.30
CA LEU A 1100 1.64 4.46 -18.26
C LEU A 1100 1.95 3.78 -19.60
N PRO A 1101 2.03 2.44 -19.64
CA PRO A 1101 2.31 1.73 -20.86
C PRO A 1101 1.42 2.12 -22.05
N GLY A 1102 2.01 2.07 -23.24
CA GLY A 1102 1.34 2.28 -24.51
C GLY A 1102 0.32 1.18 -24.80
N ARG A 1103 -0.03 0.97 -26.06
CA ARG A 1103 -0.78 -0.24 -26.42
C ARG A 1103 0.08 -1.47 -26.14
N GLU A 1104 -0.48 -2.43 -25.41
CA GLU A 1104 0.16 -3.71 -25.11
C GLU A 1104 -0.67 -4.86 -25.70
N GLY A 1105 -0.05 -6.00 -26.02
CA GLY A 1105 -0.73 -7.15 -26.61
C GLY A 1105 -0.32 -8.51 -26.02
N GLN A 1106 -1.30 -9.37 -25.77
CA GLN A 1106 -1.12 -10.69 -25.16
C GLN A 1106 -1.89 -11.76 -25.94
N ILE A 1107 -1.31 -12.96 -26.05
CA ILE A 1107 -1.93 -14.13 -26.66
C ILE A 1107 -2.15 -15.19 -25.58
N GLY A 1108 -3.36 -15.71 -25.48
CA GLY A 1108 -3.72 -16.80 -24.57
C GLY A 1108 -4.08 -18.07 -25.32
N LEU A 1109 -3.71 -19.22 -24.76
CA LEU A 1109 -4.30 -20.52 -25.06
C LEU A 1109 -4.84 -21.12 -23.76
N ARG A 1110 -6.08 -21.58 -23.77
CA ARG A 1110 -6.73 -22.29 -22.67
C ARG A 1110 -7.33 -23.59 -23.20
N LEU A 1111 -7.16 -24.68 -22.45
CA LEU A 1111 -7.73 -26.00 -22.72
C LEU A 1111 -8.44 -26.47 -21.45
N GLU A 1112 -9.69 -26.90 -21.57
CA GLU A 1112 -10.55 -27.28 -20.43
C GLU A 1112 -11.29 -28.58 -20.75
N PHE A 1113 -11.61 -29.38 -19.72
CA PHE A 1113 -12.31 -30.67 -19.86
C PHE A 1113 -13.24 -30.96 -18.66
#